data_AF-A0A6V8E6R6-F1
#
_entry.id   AF-A0A6V8E6R6-F1
#
_cell.length_a   1.000
_cell.length_b   1.000
_cell.length_c   1.000
_cell.angle_alpha   90.00
_cell.angle_beta   90.00
_cell.angle_gamma   90.00
#
_symmetry.space_group_name_H-M   'P 1'
#
loop_
_entity.id
_entity.type
_entity.pdbx_description
1 polymer ?
#
loop_
_entity_poly.entity_id
_entity_poly.type
_entity_poly.pdbx_seq_one_letter_code
_entity_poly.pdbx_strand_id
1 'polypeptide(L)'
;MRGAVWMVVLLLAPLASGLAPEPPGVNQSAAKGEHVLVLDEGVWTSQRWAMLENQGVQPLRTLRPDALLVWMVDEAPSLDTDVTVKPSDNAALRGGLEPLEDVENYRVLLEPRLPEDGVASVQSKLKTLGFSIGATALDVNGNLPASLTVHAPHSSALGPLLETDGVLWIEPVLTTRARNGQASALIEVGSTDEHPFWTMGLNGSGVVVGVADSGIDADHACFRNASGPTGEHAELDAPYPAVGVFGPEHRKIVHANTSLDGNDTPGHSDYRHGTHVIGSLACHDVHSARQGAQPGNGSTLAHGARLVVQDIVSSEGWVPPNVDALLWESSAHGGVVHSNSWGDDTTAYTERTGRFDAYARAVPWSLAVIAPGNSGEGVLEPANGRNVVAVSASTKSLDAERWGSTAYGPTETGTDGIFMLAPGANILSAGADGFWDTNNENLRTSSGSSMATPHAAGAAAVVQQLYQDGWIAHEGDALTVHHLSDIKPEWADPAPLFRGVELGEGFTPSGSLLRASLALATTPLPETVRNGGTGGYDLHNPYDGWGVLNLSQLMDPSAAAPGGDVWIHDSYRLVNQSVADWFSQHGGTTQNLSGLDGGAWSGEGSMGPFLRTGDMFTDRLTLVNGEDVRIRMAFPAQPEPAMVDDLQLRVRLQDGTILLPDRLRSGGFAPTEFYPDVVDTNNTTAFPSSNETVVGIDIPWSYLYGSSYIDVDVVARFVQPGGTQGAVGLDGDAVGFALAVKGVQRDSTGFDDDDGDGVFNT
;
A
#
# COMPACT_ATOMS: atom_id res chain seq x y z
N MET A 1 67.77 12.28 22.51
CA MET A 1 67.24 11.03 21.91
C MET A 1 66.57 10.23 23.00
N ARG A 2 65.29 10.50 23.20
CA ARG A 2 64.40 9.87 24.19
C ARG A 2 63.01 9.91 23.58
N GLY A 3 62.35 8.76 23.55
CA GLY A 3 60.93 8.68 23.24
C GLY A 3 60.06 9.00 24.44
N ALA A 4 58.77 8.83 24.19
CA ALA A 4 57.63 8.77 25.11
C ALA A 4 56.84 10.06 25.34
N VAL A 5 55.53 9.82 25.46
CA VAL A 5 54.46 10.61 26.06
C VAL A 5 53.58 11.41 25.09
N TRP A 6 52.71 10.64 24.43
CA TRP A 6 51.29 10.95 24.31
C TRP A 6 50.65 11.27 25.68
N MET A 7 49.63 12.13 25.62
CA MET A 7 48.70 12.59 26.67
C MET A 7 49.05 13.86 27.45
N VAL A 8 47.97 14.62 27.62
CA VAL A 8 47.66 15.64 28.63
C VAL A 8 47.75 17.10 28.15
N VAL A 9 46.56 17.73 28.13
CA VAL A 9 46.23 19.16 28.02
C VAL A 9 46.04 19.76 26.62
N LEU A 10 44.95 19.38 25.95
CA LEU A 10 44.17 20.30 25.11
C LEU A 10 42.70 20.29 25.58
N LEU A 11 42.54 20.54 26.87
CA LEU A 11 41.29 20.91 27.53
C LEU A 11 41.53 22.33 28.07
N LEU A 12 40.87 23.32 27.46
CA LEU A 12 40.31 24.55 28.05
C LEU A 12 39.93 25.50 26.90
N ALA A 13 38.63 25.53 26.57
CA ALA A 13 37.93 26.67 25.98
C ALA A 13 38.20 27.96 26.82
N PRO A 14 37.95 29.21 26.36
CA PRO A 14 36.96 29.60 25.35
C PRO A 14 37.41 30.70 24.36
N LEU A 15 36.88 30.75 23.13
CA LEU A 15 36.89 32.00 22.36
C LEU A 15 35.53 32.27 21.73
N ALA A 16 34.92 33.28 22.32
CA ALA A 16 33.72 34.00 21.98
C ALA A 16 33.53 34.29 20.48
N SER A 17 32.25 34.29 20.11
CA SER A 17 31.65 34.83 18.90
C SER A 17 32.24 36.19 18.50
N GLY A 18 32.85 36.23 17.32
CA GLY A 18 33.06 37.47 16.57
C GLY A 18 31.82 37.74 15.72
N LEU A 19 30.90 38.54 16.24
CA LEU A 19 29.89 39.26 15.46
C LEU A 19 30.62 40.19 14.48
N ALA A 20 30.72 39.79 13.21
CA ALA A 20 30.84 40.75 12.13
C ALA A 20 29.41 41.13 11.73
N PRO A 21 29.01 42.42 11.77
CA PRO A 21 27.75 42.81 11.15
C PRO A 21 27.90 42.58 9.64
N GLU A 22 27.09 41.66 9.10
CA GLU A 22 26.89 41.60 7.65
C GLU A 22 26.40 42.98 7.18
N PRO A 23 26.98 43.53 6.09
CA PRO A 23 26.41 44.74 5.52
C PRO A 23 24.98 44.45 5.09
N PRO A 24 24.04 45.40 5.21
CA PRO A 24 22.68 45.21 4.73
C PRO A 24 22.74 44.75 3.29
N GLY A 25 22.14 43.58 3.03
CA GLY A 25 22.08 42.98 1.71
C GLY A 25 21.63 44.03 0.73
N VAL A 26 22.50 44.34 -0.23
CA VAL A 26 22.15 45.15 -1.37
C VAL A 26 21.00 44.41 -2.04
N ASN A 27 19.79 45.00 -2.04
CA ASN A 27 18.70 44.57 -2.91
C ASN A 27 19.23 44.58 -4.34
N GLN A 28 19.75 43.44 -4.79
CA GLN A 28 19.99 43.21 -6.20
C GLN A 28 18.60 43.24 -6.83
N SER A 29 18.38 44.16 -7.76
CA SER A 29 17.20 44.14 -8.61
C SER A 29 17.09 42.73 -9.20
N ALA A 30 16.06 41.98 -8.81
CA ALA A 30 15.85 40.63 -9.31
C ALA A 30 15.71 40.70 -10.84
N ALA A 31 16.53 39.93 -11.55
CA ALA A 31 16.47 39.86 -13.00
C ALA A 31 15.17 39.20 -13.43
N LYS A 32 14.68 39.51 -14.64
CA LYS A 32 13.56 38.80 -15.26
C LYS A 32 13.82 37.29 -15.27
N GLY A 33 12.87 36.48 -14.78
CA GLY A 33 13.03 35.03 -14.70
C GLY A 33 12.40 34.40 -13.47
N GLU A 34 12.90 33.22 -13.09
CA GLU A 34 12.43 32.45 -11.94
C GLU A 34 13.05 32.91 -10.62
N HIS A 35 12.21 33.04 -9.59
CA HIS A 35 12.65 33.38 -8.24
C HIS A 35 11.85 32.60 -7.20
N VAL A 36 12.46 32.40 -6.03
CA VAL A 36 11.80 31.81 -4.87
C VAL A 36 11.51 32.91 -3.85
N LEU A 37 10.23 33.07 -3.52
CA LEU A 37 9.76 33.94 -2.45
C LEU A 37 9.62 33.13 -1.17
N VAL A 38 10.38 33.48 -0.13
CA VAL A 38 10.35 32.81 1.18
C VAL A 38 9.77 33.77 2.21
N LEU A 39 8.72 33.34 2.91
CA LEU A 39 8.13 34.11 4.01
C LEU A 39 9.02 34.02 5.24
N ASP A 40 9.22 35.15 5.92
CA ASP A 40 9.98 35.18 7.18
C ASP A 40 9.19 34.49 8.32
N GLU A 41 7.85 34.58 8.29
CA GLU A 41 6.93 33.84 9.18
C GLU A 41 5.62 33.48 8.44
N GLY A 42 5.05 32.30 8.72
CA GLY A 42 3.75 31.85 8.21
C GLY A 42 3.82 30.96 6.96
N VAL A 43 2.68 30.83 6.26
CA VAL A 43 2.55 29.98 5.06
C VAL A 43 1.90 30.73 3.90
N TRP A 44 2.19 30.30 2.68
CA TRP A 44 1.53 30.80 1.48
C TRP A 44 0.05 30.37 1.46
N THR A 45 -0.84 31.34 1.23
CA THR A 45 -2.29 31.12 1.14
C THR A 45 -2.79 31.58 -0.22
N SER A 46 -3.97 31.09 -0.64
CA SER A 46 -4.61 31.53 -1.89
C SER A 46 -4.84 33.05 -1.94
N GLN A 47 -5.03 33.69 -0.78
CA GLN A 47 -5.15 35.15 -0.71
C GLN A 47 -3.82 35.85 -1.04
N ARG A 48 -2.70 35.40 -0.46
CA ARG A 48 -1.36 35.92 -0.75
C ARG A 48 -0.94 35.64 -2.20
N TRP A 49 -1.33 34.49 -2.75
CA TRP A 49 -1.17 34.15 -4.15
C TRP A 49 -1.85 35.16 -5.08
N ALA A 50 -3.14 35.45 -4.85
CA ALA A 50 -3.88 36.43 -5.63
C ALA A 50 -3.29 37.85 -5.50
N MET A 51 -2.67 38.19 -4.36
CA MET A 51 -1.97 39.47 -4.20
C MET A 51 -0.74 39.58 -5.11
N LEU A 52 0.04 38.49 -5.26
CA LEU A 52 1.18 38.46 -6.17
C LEU A 52 0.75 38.64 -7.63
N GLU A 53 -0.32 37.95 -8.05
CA GLU A 53 -0.87 38.09 -9.41
C GLU A 53 -1.31 39.53 -9.70
N ASN A 54 -1.94 40.20 -8.73
CA ASN A 54 -2.31 41.62 -8.85
C ASN A 54 -1.10 42.58 -8.89
N GLN A 55 0.06 42.14 -8.38
CA GLN A 55 1.32 42.89 -8.42
C GLN A 55 2.15 42.58 -9.68
N GLY A 56 1.63 41.75 -10.60
CA GLY A 56 2.34 41.37 -11.83
C GLY A 56 3.42 40.30 -11.63
N VAL A 57 3.42 39.61 -10.49
CA VAL A 57 4.26 38.43 -10.23
C VAL A 57 3.42 37.20 -10.50
N GLN A 58 3.83 36.37 -11.47
CA GLN A 58 3.09 35.16 -11.83
C GLN A 58 3.56 34.00 -10.94
N PRO A 59 2.73 33.47 -10.03
CA PRO A 59 3.15 32.34 -9.22
C PRO A 59 3.04 31.04 -10.03
N LEU A 60 4.03 30.16 -9.86
CA LEU A 60 4.17 28.92 -10.63
C LEU A 60 3.69 27.74 -9.78
N ARG A 61 4.39 27.48 -8.66
CA ARG A 61 4.09 26.39 -7.71
C ARG A 61 4.69 26.64 -6.32
N THR A 62 4.07 26.06 -5.30
CA THR A 62 4.58 26.03 -3.93
C THR A 62 5.71 25.01 -3.82
N LEU A 63 6.86 25.43 -3.27
CA LEU A 63 8.02 24.54 -3.02
C LEU A 63 7.94 23.90 -1.64
N ARG A 64 7.52 24.70 -0.65
CA ARG A 64 7.32 24.35 0.76
C ARG A 64 6.25 25.29 1.34
N PRO A 65 5.66 25.01 2.52
CA PRO A 65 4.62 25.86 3.09
C PRO A 65 4.99 27.36 3.17
N ASP A 66 6.27 27.67 3.40
CA ASP A 66 6.84 29.01 3.50
C ASP A 66 7.45 29.56 2.19
N ALA A 67 7.61 28.72 1.14
CA ALA A 67 8.38 29.05 -0.06
C ALA A 67 7.59 28.83 -1.36
N LEU A 68 7.55 29.85 -2.22
CA LEU A 68 6.79 29.89 -3.46
C LEU A 68 7.68 30.22 -4.65
N LEU A 69 7.63 29.41 -5.70
CA LEU A 69 8.31 29.69 -6.97
C LEU A 69 7.44 30.61 -7.82
N VAL A 70 8.05 31.68 -8.33
CA VAL A 70 7.36 32.71 -9.12
C VAL A 70 8.15 33.08 -10.37
N TRP A 71 7.45 33.63 -11.37
CA TRP A 71 8.01 34.23 -12.57
C TRP A 71 7.85 35.76 -12.51
N MET A 72 8.97 36.48 -12.64
CA MET A 72 9.01 37.94 -12.64
C MET A 72 9.31 38.47 -14.05
N VAL A 73 8.48 39.40 -14.55
CA VAL A 73 8.56 39.91 -15.93
C VAL A 73 9.37 41.22 -16.03
N ASP A 74 9.41 42.04 -14.97
CA ASP A 74 10.06 43.36 -14.86
C ASP A 74 10.83 43.51 -13.52
N GLU A 75 11.54 44.63 -13.29
CA GLU A 75 12.24 44.91 -12.00
C GLU A 75 11.30 44.66 -10.81
N ALA A 76 11.81 43.93 -9.80
CA ALA A 76 11.06 43.43 -8.66
C ALA A 76 9.99 44.44 -8.15
N PRO A 77 8.70 44.08 -8.13
CA PRO A 77 7.70 44.92 -7.49
C PRO A 77 8.07 45.11 -6.02
N SER A 78 7.55 46.17 -5.38
CA SER A 78 7.73 46.37 -3.94
C SER A 78 7.00 45.24 -3.18
N LEU A 79 7.68 44.11 -3.03
CA LEU A 79 7.23 42.98 -2.23
C LEU A 79 7.16 43.42 -0.77
N ASP A 80 6.26 42.79 -0.03
CA ASP A 80 6.05 43.09 1.38
C ASP A 80 7.34 42.80 2.19
N THR A 81 7.52 43.51 3.31
CA THR A 81 8.77 43.45 4.09
C THR A 81 9.01 42.12 4.80
N ASP A 82 8.04 41.19 4.76
CA ASP A 82 8.09 39.83 5.32
C ASP A 82 8.50 38.75 4.29
N VAL A 83 8.98 39.15 3.09
CA VAL A 83 9.34 38.22 2.01
C VAL A 83 10.80 38.37 1.60
N THR A 84 11.57 37.29 1.73
CA THR A 84 12.93 37.17 1.24
C THR A 84 12.95 36.56 -0.17
N VAL A 85 13.60 37.23 -1.13
CA VAL A 85 13.78 36.72 -2.50
C VAL A 85 15.07 35.91 -2.60
N LYS A 86 15.00 34.69 -3.12
CA LYS A 86 16.13 33.80 -3.38
C LYS A 86 16.15 33.35 -4.85
N PRO A 87 17.33 33.04 -5.41
CA PRO A 87 17.41 32.42 -6.74
C PRO A 87 16.71 31.05 -6.76
N SER A 88 16.18 30.65 -7.92
CA SER A 88 15.70 29.29 -8.13
C SER A 88 16.87 28.31 -8.35
N ASP A 89 16.61 27.03 -8.07
CA ASP A 89 17.55 25.96 -8.37
C ASP A 89 17.53 25.63 -9.86
N ASN A 90 18.66 25.17 -10.40
CA ASN A 90 18.73 24.68 -11.78
C ASN A 90 17.84 23.44 -11.97
N ALA A 91 17.32 23.28 -13.18
CA ALA A 91 16.58 22.08 -13.57
C ALA A 91 17.46 20.84 -13.52
N ALA A 92 16.86 19.68 -13.30
CA ALA A 92 17.58 18.40 -13.26
C ALA A 92 17.38 17.60 -14.57
N LEU A 93 18.38 16.82 -14.95
CA LEU A 93 18.20 15.74 -15.92
C LEU A 93 17.78 14.47 -15.16
N ARG A 94 16.55 14.00 -15.36
CA ARG A 94 16.02 12.77 -14.76
C ARG A 94 16.28 11.60 -15.70
N GLY A 95 17.29 10.80 -15.42
CA GLY A 95 17.67 9.62 -16.22
C GLY A 95 16.81 8.37 -15.97
N GLY A 96 17.05 7.32 -16.76
CA GLY A 96 16.56 5.97 -16.48
C GLY A 96 17.47 5.22 -15.51
N LEU A 97 17.02 4.05 -15.03
CA LEU A 97 17.74 3.22 -14.04
C LEU A 97 19.05 2.61 -14.57
N GLU A 98 19.21 2.49 -15.90
CA GLU A 98 20.45 2.02 -16.53
C GLU A 98 21.08 3.14 -17.38
N PRO A 99 22.42 3.10 -17.62
CA PRO A 99 23.07 3.95 -18.61
C PRO A 99 22.39 3.78 -19.96
N LEU A 100 21.69 4.82 -20.40
CA LEU A 100 20.89 4.80 -21.61
C LEU A 100 21.81 4.92 -22.84
N GLU A 101 22.34 3.80 -23.31
CA GLU A 101 22.85 3.68 -24.67
C GLU A 101 21.62 3.73 -25.62
N ASP A 102 21.64 4.60 -26.63
CA ASP A 102 20.62 4.73 -27.69
C ASP A 102 19.36 5.61 -27.44
N VAL A 103 19.36 6.55 -26.47
CA VAL A 103 18.27 7.55 -26.38
C VAL A 103 18.53 8.77 -27.26
N GLU A 104 17.72 8.91 -28.30
CA GLU A 104 17.78 10.01 -29.27
C GLU A 104 16.82 11.19 -28.95
N ASN A 105 15.80 10.96 -28.11
CA ASN A 105 14.75 11.94 -27.81
C ASN A 105 14.65 12.24 -26.32
N TYR A 106 14.47 13.52 -25.98
CA TYR A 106 14.33 14.02 -24.62
C TYR A 106 13.12 14.94 -24.52
N ARG A 107 12.38 14.85 -23.42
CA ARG A 107 11.26 15.71 -23.09
C ARG A 107 11.72 16.75 -22.09
N VAL A 108 11.64 18.02 -22.48
CA VAL A 108 11.88 19.19 -21.66
C VAL A 108 10.54 19.59 -21.04
N LEU A 109 10.39 19.42 -19.73
CA LEU A 109 9.20 19.86 -19.01
C LEU A 109 9.38 21.29 -18.55
N LEU A 110 8.30 22.06 -18.66
CA LEU A 110 8.24 23.46 -18.26
C LEU A 110 7.58 23.58 -16.89
N GLU A 111 7.90 24.64 -16.16
CA GLU A 111 7.21 24.92 -14.89
C GLU A 111 5.69 25.09 -15.11
N PRO A 112 4.83 24.59 -14.21
CA PRO A 112 3.38 24.82 -14.28
C PRO A 112 3.05 26.31 -14.20
N ARG A 113 2.01 26.75 -14.90
CA ARG A 113 1.60 28.18 -15.00
C ARG A 113 2.67 29.11 -15.57
N LEU A 114 3.66 28.58 -16.29
CA LEU A 114 4.67 29.41 -16.94
C LEU A 114 4.00 30.34 -17.97
N PRO A 115 4.20 31.66 -17.89
CA PRO A 115 3.58 32.60 -18.82
C PRO A 115 4.16 32.49 -20.24
N GLU A 116 3.44 33.03 -21.22
CA GLU A 116 3.80 32.92 -22.65
C GLU A 116 5.22 33.40 -22.96
N ASP A 117 5.72 34.41 -22.24
CA ASP A 117 7.08 34.92 -22.42
C ASP A 117 8.15 33.97 -21.86
N GLY A 118 7.86 33.25 -20.78
CA GLY A 118 8.70 32.17 -20.27
C GLY A 118 8.76 30.99 -21.25
N VAL A 119 7.62 30.57 -21.79
CA VAL A 119 7.56 29.52 -22.83
C VAL A 119 8.36 29.94 -24.07
N ALA A 120 8.21 31.20 -24.53
CA ALA A 120 8.95 31.73 -25.67
C ALA A 120 10.47 31.81 -25.40
N SER A 121 10.88 32.11 -24.16
CA SER A 121 12.29 32.13 -23.74
C SER A 121 12.92 30.75 -23.89
N VAL A 122 12.27 29.70 -23.38
CA VAL A 122 12.75 28.31 -23.48
C VAL A 122 12.81 27.86 -24.94
N GLN A 123 11.79 28.16 -25.75
CA GLN A 123 11.79 27.83 -27.18
C GLN A 123 12.91 28.54 -27.96
N SER A 124 13.17 29.81 -27.65
CA SER A 124 14.26 30.57 -28.26
C SER A 124 15.61 29.97 -27.88
N LYS A 125 15.80 29.61 -26.61
CA LYS A 125 17.02 28.95 -26.12
C LYS A 125 17.26 27.61 -26.81
N LEU A 126 16.24 26.78 -26.93
CA LEU A 126 16.29 25.52 -27.67
C LEU A 126 16.75 25.71 -29.11
N LYS A 127 16.20 26.73 -29.80
CA LYS A 127 16.58 27.08 -31.17
C LYS A 127 18.02 27.58 -31.27
N THR A 128 18.48 28.39 -30.32
CA THR A 128 19.87 28.87 -30.26
C THR A 128 20.87 27.73 -30.05
N LEU A 129 20.50 26.72 -29.26
CA LEU A 129 21.31 25.53 -29.00
C LEU A 129 21.25 24.49 -30.14
N GLY A 130 20.46 24.74 -31.18
CA GLY A 130 20.38 23.87 -32.36
C GLY A 130 19.48 22.65 -32.19
N PHE A 131 18.65 22.61 -31.15
CA PHE A 131 17.68 21.53 -30.95
C PHE A 131 16.48 21.70 -31.89
N SER A 132 16.04 20.58 -32.48
CA SER A 132 14.78 20.52 -33.22
C SER A 132 13.67 20.05 -32.29
N ILE A 133 12.56 20.80 -32.26
CA ILE A 133 11.37 20.43 -31.49
C ILE A 133 10.54 19.48 -32.34
N GLY A 134 10.42 18.23 -31.89
CA GLY A 134 9.67 17.18 -32.59
C GLY A 134 8.19 17.14 -32.22
N ALA A 135 7.84 17.48 -30.98
CA ALA A 135 6.46 17.52 -30.51
C ALA A 135 6.32 18.52 -29.35
N THR A 136 5.10 19.04 -29.15
CA THR A 136 4.79 20.02 -28.10
C THR A 136 3.46 19.71 -27.44
N ALA A 137 3.40 19.78 -26.11
CA ALA A 137 2.17 19.78 -25.33
C ALA A 137 2.20 21.01 -24.40
N LEU A 138 1.65 22.13 -24.87
CA LEU A 138 1.81 23.45 -24.26
C LEU A 138 0.58 23.91 -23.47
N ASP A 139 -0.15 22.99 -22.84
CA ASP A 139 -1.20 23.38 -21.91
C ASP A 139 -0.57 23.79 -20.58
N VAL A 140 -0.20 25.06 -20.48
CA VAL A 140 0.40 25.67 -19.27
C VAL A 140 -0.66 26.15 -18.27
N ASN A 141 -1.95 25.88 -18.50
CA ASN A 141 -3.01 26.35 -17.62
C ASN A 141 -3.16 25.43 -16.40
N GLY A 142 -2.96 25.97 -15.20
CA GLY A 142 -3.16 25.24 -13.95
C GLY A 142 -1.91 24.50 -13.46
N ASN A 143 -2.09 23.39 -12.74
CA ASN A 143 -1.02 22.68 -12.03
C ASN A 143 -0.19 21.73 -12.90
N LEU A 144 -0.55 21.52 -14.17
CA LEU A 144 0.14 20.57 -15.04
C LEU A 144 1.33 21.24 -15.75
N PRO A 145 2.51 20.60 -15.77
CA PRO A 145 3.66 21.11 -16.52
C PRO A 145 3.46 20.87 -18.03
N ALA A 146 3.78 21.89 -18.83
CA ALA A 146 3.87 21.74 -20.28
C ALA A 146 5.15 20.99 -20.67
N SER A 147 5.22 20.50 -21.91
CA SER A 147 6.42 19.80 -22.39
C SER A 147 6.75 20.03 -23.86
N LEU A 148 8.06 19.96 -24.16
CA LEU A 148 8.65 20.04 -25.49
C LEU A 148 9.55 18.82 -25.71
N THR A 149 9.29 18.02 -26.75
CA THR A 149 10.15 16.89 -27.10
C THR A 149 11.21 17.34 -28.11
N VAL A 150 12.48 17.08 -27.80
CA VAL A 150 13.64 17.48 -28.61
C VAL A 150 14.52 16.28 -28.93
N HIS A 151 15.10 16.29 -30.12
CA HIS A 151 16.09 15.29 -30.49
C HIS A 151 17.49 15.74 -30.04
N ALA A 152 18.18 14.91 -29.25
CA ALA A 152 19.55 15.14 -28.82
C ALA A 152 20.36 13.83 -28.91
N PRO A 153 21.53 13.83 -29.57
CA PRO A 153 22.31 12.61 -29.77
C PRO A 153 22.94 12.07 -28.48
N HIS A 154 23.20 12.94 -27.50
CA HIS A 154 23.73 12.57 -26.18
C HIS A 154 23.21 13.52 -25.09
N SER A 155 23.05 13.02 -23.87
CA SER A 155 22.55 13.78 -22.72
C SER A 155 23.43 14.98 -22.33
N SER A 156 24.74 14.92 -22.61
CA SER A 156 25.69 16.01 -22.35
C SER A 156 25.38 17.29 -23.13
N ALA A 157 24.66 17.19 -24.25
CA ALA A 157 24.23 18.36 -25.04
C ALA A 157 23.16 19.20 -24.30
N LEU A 158 22.47 18.62 -23.32
CA LEU A 158 21.34 19.24 -22.62
C LEU A 158 21.77 20.14 -21.45
N GLY A 159 23.05 20.12 -21.05
CA GLY A 159 23.56 20.91 -19.91
C GLY A 159 23.13 22.39 -19.93
N PRO A 160 23.26 23.12 -21.06
CA PRO A 160 22.83 24.52 -21.14
C PRO A 160 21.32 24.75 -21.03
N LEU A 161 20.49 23.72 -21.15
CA LEU A 161 19.03 23.80 -20.93
C LEU A 161 18.65 23.65 -19.46
N LEU A 162 19.48 22.97 -18.66
CA LEU A 162 19.24 22.80 -17.23
C LEU A 162 19.37 24.12 -16.45
N GLU A 163 20.12 25.08 -17.00
CA GLU A 163 20.30 26.43 -16.45
C GLU A 163 19.29 27.44 -17.04
N THR A 164 18.22 26.98 -17.69
CA THR A 164 17.25 27.86 -18.35
C THR A 164 15.99 28.00 -17.50
N ASP A 165 15.73 29.23 -17.02
CA ASP A 165 14.48 29.59 -16.36
C ASP A 165 13.27 29.19 -17.21
N GLY A 166 12.28 28.58 -16.55
CA GLY A 166 11.08 28.02 -17.15
C GLY A 166 11.18 26.53 -17.41
N VAL A 167 12.37 25.93 -17.29
CA VAL A 167 12.57 24.48 -17.38
C VAL A 167 12.45 23.86 -16.00
N LEU A 168 11.45 23.00 -15.82
CA LEU A 168 11.23 22.28 -14.57
C LEU A 168 12.21 21.09 -14.44
N TRP A 169 12.30 20.24 -15.47
CA TRP A 169 13.32 19.20 -15.62
C TRP A 169 13.37 18.68 -17.05
N ILE A 170 14.37 17.87 -17.37
CA ILE A 170 14.49 17.16 -18.64
C ILE A 170 14.49 15.65 -18.38
N GLU A 171 13.77 14.88 -19.17
CA GLU A 171 13.71 13.41 -19.07
C GLU A 171 13.88 12.75 -20.45
N PRO A 172 14.48 11.56 -20.56
CA PRO A 172 14.56 10.81 -21.81
C PRO A 172 13.18 10.28 -22.23
N VAL A 173 12.89 10.29 -23.53
CA VAL A 173 11.69 9.63 -24.08
C VAL A 173 12.01 8.15 -24.27
N LEU A 174 11.59 7.34 -23.31
CA LEU A 174 11.84 5.90 -23.30
C LEU A 174 10.80 5.14 -24.13
N THR A 175 11.21 4.03 -24.77
CA THR A 175 10.25 3.08 -25.34
C THR A 175 9.51 2.38 -24.21
N THR A 176 8.19 2.52 -24.20
CA THR A 176 7.36 1.95 -23.14
C THR A 176 7.28 0.42 -23.34
N ARG A 177 7.82 -0.33 -22.38
CA ARG A 177 7.57 -1.77 -22.22
C ARG A 177 6.72 -1.94 -20.97
N ALA A 178 5.82 -2.93 -20.91
CA ALA A 178 5.10 -3.23 -19.66
C ALA A 178 6.10 -3.50 -18.53
N ARG A 179 5.71 -3.06 -17.33
CA ARG A 179 6.53 -3.12 -16.12
C ARG A 179 5.66 -3.41 -14.89
N ASN A 180 4.54 -4.10 -15.08
CA ASN A 180 3.76 -4.69 -13.98
C ASN A 180 4.55 -5.85 -13.33
N GLY A 181 5.38 -6.55 -14.11
CA GLY A 181 6.39 -7.48 -13.58
C GLY A 181 7.32 -6.78 -12.59
N GLN A 182 7.91 -5.63 -12.95
CA GLN A 182 8.76 -4.90 -12.01
C GLN A 182 8.05 -4.50 -10.70
N ALA A 183 6.80 -4.03 -10.78
CA ALA A 183 6.02 -3.74 -9.57
C ALA A 183 5.79 -5.00 -8.73
N SER A 184 5.54 -6.14 -9.39
CA SER A 184 5.36 -7.42 -8.73
C SER A 184 6.66 -7.92 -8.08
N ALA A 185 7.82 -7.79 -8.73
CA ALA A 185 9.13 -8.13 -8.16
C ALA A 185 9.47 -7.29 -6.91
N LEU A 186 9.15 -5.99 -6.94
CA LEU A 186 9.32 -5.11 -5.79
C LEU A 186 8.44 -5.56 -4.61
N ILE A 187 7.20 -5.95 -4.90
CA ILE A 187 6.26 -6.45 -3.90
C ILE A 187 6.66 -7.83 -3.37
N GLU A 188 7.20 -8.72 -4.22
CA GLU A 188 7.60 -10.06 -3.80
C GLU A 188 8.80 -10.01 -2.85
N VAL A 189 9.89 -9.37 -3.29
CA VAL A 189 11.18 -9.44 -2.61
C VAL A 189 11.95 -8.12 -2.57
N GLY A 190 11.35 -7.01 -3.01
CA GLY A 190 12.05 -5.73 -3.09
C GLY A 190 13.13 -5.68 -4.17
N SER A 191 13.01 -6.49 -5.24
CA SER A 191 13.91 -6.49 -6.40
C SER A 191 13.22 -5.92 -7.64
N THR A 192 13.93 -5.81 -8.77
CA THR A 192 13.35 -5.26 -10.00
C THR A 192 12.88 -6.29 -11.02
N ASP A 193 13.25 -7.55 -10.84
CA ASP A 193 13.18 -8.59 -11.86
C ASP A 193 13.01 -10.02 -11.31
N GLU A 194 13.27 -10.25 -10.03
CA GLU A 194 13.11 -11.58 -9.44
C GLU A 194 11.66 -11.84 -9.04
N HIS A 195 11.17 -13.03 -9.40
CA HIS A 195 9.80 -13.47 -9.14
C HIS A 195 9.72 -14.81 -8.39
N PRO A 196 10.35 -14.95 -7.21
CA PRO A 196 10.42 -16.23 -6.53
C PRO A 196 9.04 -16.75 -6.09
N PHE A 197 8.06 -15.88 -5.78
CA PHE A 197 6.70 -16.32 -5.48
C PHE A 197 6.05 -16.95 -6.73
N TRP A 198 6.17 -16.30 -7.91
CA TRP A 198 5.66 -16.90 -9.15
C TRP A 198 6.33 -18.24 -9.45
N THR A 199 7.63 -18.37 -9.21
CA THR A 199 8.33 -19.66 -9.43
C THR A 199 7.84 -20.76 -8.50
N MET A 200 7.16 -20.42 -7.40
CA MET A 200 6.52 -21.37 -6.48
C MET A 200 5.02 -21.56 -6.74
N GLY A 201 4.46 -20.92 -7.77
CA GLY A 201 3.02 -20.96 -8.04
C GLY A 201 2.20 -20.05 -7.11
N LEU A 202 2.87 -19.17 -6.35
CA LEU A 202 2.26 -18.19 -5.48
C LEU A 202 1.94 -16.93 -6.29
N ASN A 203 0.72 -16.89 -6.81
CA ASN A 203 0.23 -15.87 -7.74
C ASN A 203 -1.25 -15.53 -7.52
N GLY A 204 -1.79 -15.82 -6.34
CA GLY A 204 -3.20 -15.63 -6.00
C GLY A 204 -4.13 -16.70 -6.57
N SER A 205 -3.60 -17.81 -7.10
CA SER A 205 -4.43 -18.95 -7.53
C SER A 205 -5.31 -19.45 -6.38
N GLY A 206 -6.55 -19.86 -6.68
CA GLY A 206 -7.54 -20.26 -5.68
C GLY A 206 -8.31 -19.10 -5.04
N VAL A 207 -7.80 -17.86 -5.14
CA VAL A 207 -8.41 -16.68 -4.52
C VAL A 207 -9.34 -15.96 -5.48
N VAL A 208 -10.48 -15.49 -4.97
CA VAL A 208 -11.41 -14.59 -5.67
C VAL A 208 -11.31 -13.19 -5.05
N VAL A 209 -11.16 -12.18 -5.91
CA VAL A 209 -11.04 -10.76 -5.51
C VAL A 209 -12.16 -9.96 -6.15
N GLY A 210 -12.89 -9.20 -5.34
CA GLY A 210 -13.88 -8.22 -5.80
C GLY A 210 -13.21 -6.92 -6.24
N VAL A 211 -13.76 -6.27 -7.26
CA VAL A 211 -13.32 -4.96 -7.73
C VAL A 211 -14.52 -4.15 -8.22
N ALA A 212 -14.70 -2.97 -7.64
CA ALA A 212 -15.70 -2.00 -8.07
C ALA A 212 -15.01 -0.78 -8.69
N ASP A 213 -15.27 -0.52 -9.97
CA ASP A 213 -14.69 0.58 -10.73
C ASP A 213 -15.56 0.92 -11.97
N SER A 214 -15.04 1.64 -12.94
CA SER A 214 -15.70 2.10 -14.18
C SER A 214 -15.98 1.02 -15.24
N GLY A 215 -15.93 -0.25 -14.85
CA GLY A 215 -16.14 -1.37 -15.75
C GLY A 215 -14.85 -2.08 -16.19
N ILE A 216 -15.00 -3.01 -17.13
CA ILE A 216 -13.93 -3.88 -17.61
C ILE A 216 -14.05 -4.16 -19.10
N ASP A 217 -12.99 -3.90 -19.86
CA ASP A 217 -12.82 -4.36 -21.22
C ASP A 217 -12.45 -5.85 -21.24
N ALA A 218 -13.45 -6.72 -21.11
CA ALA A 218 -13.21 -8.15 -20.84
C ALA A 218 -12.66 -8.92 -22.06
N ASP A 219 -12.69 -8.33 -23.26
CA ASP A 219 -12.08 -8.89 -24.47
C ASP A 219 -10.56 -8.69 -24.52
N HIS A 220 -10.02 -7.90 -23.60
CA HIS A 220 -8.60 -7.67 -23.47
C HIS A 220 -7.85 -8.98 -23.16
N ALA A 221 -6.63 -9.12 -23.68
CA ALA A 221 -5.79 -10.31 -23.51
C ALA A 221 -5.59 -10.75 -22.05
N CYS A 222 -5.65 -9.81 -21.09
CA CYS A 222 -5.57 -10.10 -19.65
C CYS A 222 -6.75 -10.93 -19.11
N PHE A 223 -7.96 -10.80 -19.69
CA PHE A 223 -9.20 -11.26 -19.05
C PHE A 223 -9.94 -12.32 -19.87
N ARG A 224 -9.88 -12.23 -21.20
CA ARG A 224 -10.58 -13.15 -22.11
C ARG A 224 -10.20 -14.62 -21.88
N ASN A 225 -11.14 -15.51 -22.22
CA ASN A 225 -10.96 -16.94 -22.07
C ASN A 225 -10.03 -17.53 -23.15
N ALA A 226 -10.09 -17.05 -24.39
CA ALA A 226 -9.32 -17.59 -25.52
C ALA A 226 -8.53 -16.53 -26.29
N SER A 227 -7.47 -16.93 -26.99
CA SER A 227 -6.62 -16.04 -27.81
C SER A 227 -7.35 -15.39 -29.00
N GLY A 228 -8.57 -15.84 -29.31
CA GLY A 228 -9.41 -15.29 -30.36
C GLY A 228 -10.71 -16.09 -30.50
N PRO A 229 -11.66 -15.63 -31.33
CA PRO A 229 -13.04 -16.15 -31.36
C PRO A 229 -13.18 -17.56 -31.95
N THR A 230 -12.15 -18.05 -32.64
CA THR A 230 -12.08 -19.43 -33.17
C THR A 230 -10.89 -20.19 -32.58
N GLY A 231 -10.28 -19.66 -31.53
CA GLY A 231 -9.13 -20.28 -30.86
C GLY A 231 -9.55 -21.46 -30.00
N GLU A 232 -8.56 -22.22 -29.53
CA GLU A 232 -8.79 -23.19 -28.46
C GLU A 232 -9.34 -22.49 -27.21
N HIS A 233 -10.29 -23.12 -26.53
CA HIS A 233 -11.07 -22.57 -25.41
C HIS A 233 -12.04 -21.43 -25.75
N ALA A 234 -12.23 -21.09 -27.04
CA ALA A 234 -13.30 -20.17 -27.42
C ALA A 234 -14.66 -20.86 -27.25
N GLU A 235 -15.61 -20.16 -26.66
CA GLU A 235 -16.97 -20.67 -26.42
C GLU A 235 -17.90 -20.19 -27.52
N LEU A 236 -18.11 -21.02 -28.54
CA LEU A 236 -18.85 -20.64 -29.76
C LEU A 236 -20.31 -20.22 -29.52
N ASP A 237 -20.91 -20.66 -28.41
CA ASP A 237 -22.28 -20.31 -28.03
C ASP A 237 -22.36 -19.00 -27.21
N ALA A 238 -21.21 -18.43 -26.82
CA ALA A 238 -21.17 -17.13 -26.14
C ALA A 238 -21.37 -15.97 -27.13
N PRO A 239 -21.95 -14.83 -26.70
CA PRO A 239 -22.07 -13.64 -27.55
C PRO A 239 -20.72 -13.16 -28.13
N TYR A 240 -19.65 -13.30 -27.35
CA TYR A 240 -18.28 -12.99 -27.74
C TYR A 240 -17.40 -14.23 -27.47
N PRO A 241 -17.18 -15.11 -28.47
CA PRO A 241 -16.57 -16.42 -28.23
C PRO A 241 -15.18 -16.40 -27.59
N ALA A 242 -14.37 -15.36 -27.85
CA ALA A 242 -13.05 -15.21 -27.24
C ALA A 242 -13.13 -14.84 -25.76
N VAL A 243 -14.10 -14.00 -25.40
CA VAL A 243 -14.39 -13.61 -24.01
C VAL A 243 -14.89 -14.83 -23.24
N GLY A 244 -15.85 -15.56 -23.81
CA GLY A 244 -16.47 -16.72 -23.15
C GLY A 244 -17.65 -16.35 -22.26
N VAL A 245 -18.16 -17.32 -21.50
CA VAL A 245 -19.25 -17.11 -20.54
C VAL A 245 -18.65 -16.93 -19.15
N PHE A 246 -18.95 -15.82 -18.48
CA PHE A 246 -18.52 -15.58 -17.10
C PHE A 246 -19.13 -16.61 -16.15
N GLY A 247 -18.34 -17.07 -15.18
CA GLY A 247 -18.77 -18.10 -14.24
C GLY A 247 -17.59 -18.87 -13.63
N PRO A 248 -17.87 -19.93 -12.84
CA PRO A 248 -16.85 -20.73 -12.16
C PRO A 248 -15.78 -21.32 -13.09
N GLU A 249 -16.17 -21.65 -14.34
CA GLU A 249 -15.31 -22.26 -15.36
C GLU A 249 -14.52 -21.23 -16.20
N HIS A 250 -14.86 -19.95 -16.07
CA HIS A 250 -14.18 -18.90 -16.82
C HIS A 250 -12.79 -18.63 -16.21
N ARG A 251 -11.78 -18.48 -17.07
CA ARG A 251 -10.37 -18.37 -16.65
C ARG A 251 -10.11 -17.27 -15.62
N LYS A 252 -10.81 -16.14 -15.73
CA LYS A 252 -10.50 -14.94 -14.92
C LYS A 252 -11.70 -14.35 -14.18
N ILE A 253 -12.81 -14.09 -14.87
CA ILE A 253 -14.02 -13.47 -14.31
C ILE A 253 -15.02 -14.53 -13.84
N VAL A 254 -15.26 -14.60 -12.52
CA VAL A 254 -16.28 -15.48 -11.91
C VAL A 254 -17.67 -14.87 -12.02
N HIS A 255 -17.77 -13.55 -11.83
CA HIS A 255 -18.99 -12.79 -11.95
C HIS A 255 -18.65 -11.38 -12.44
N ALA A 256 -19.51 -10.82 -13.29
CA ALA A 256 -19.41 -9.42 -13.71
C ALA A 256 -20.79 -8.79 -13.67
N ASN A 257 -20.95 -7.77 -12.83
CA ASN A 257 -22.13 -6.94 -12.77
C ASN A 257 -21.87 -5.68 -13.59
N THR A 258 -22.23 -5.74 -14.87
CA THR A 258 -22.14 -4.62 -15.83
C THR A 258 -23.51 -4.02 -16.13
N SER A 259 -24.42 -4.04 -15.15
CA SER A 259 -25.83 -3.66 -15.37
C SER A 259 -26.06 -2.18 -15.66
N LEU A 260 -25.09 -1.30 -15.38
CA LEU A 260 -25.19 0.14 -15.64
C LEU A 260 -25.03 0.48 -17.12
N ASP A 261 -23.99 -0.01 -17.76
CA ASP A 261 -23.73 0.30 -19.18
C ASP A 261 -23.19 -0.85 -20.04
N GLY A 262 -22.88 -1.98 -19.43
CA GLY A 262 -22.44 -3.19 -20.10
C GLY A 262 -20.93 -3.36 -20.25
N ASN A 263 -20.10 -2.31 -20.31
CA ASN A 263 -18.64 -2.38 -20.59
C ASN A 263 -17.87 -1.16 -20.08
N ASP A 264 -16.53 -1.21 -20.07
CA ASP A 264 -15.71 0.01 -19.98
C ASP A 264 -15.89 0.89 -21.25
N THR A 265 -16.91 1.76 -21.23
CA THR A 265 -17.52 2.33 -22.44
C THR A 265 -16.89 3.67 -22.84
N PRO A 266 -16.46 3.84 -24.12
CA PRO A 266 -15.89 5.11 -24.57
C PRO A 266 -16.86 6.28 -24.43
N GLY A 267 -16.41 7.36 -23.79
CA GLY A 267 -17.18 8.58 -23.59
C GLY A 267 -17.87 8.68 -22.23
N HIS A 268 -17.80 7.65 -21.39
CA HIS A 268 -18.19 7.73 -19.98
C HIS A 268 -17.08 8.40 -19.15
N SER A 269 -17.46 8.90 -17.96
CA SER A 269 -16.47 9.42 -16.99
C SER A 269 -15.48 8.31 -16.64
N ASP A 270 -14.19 8.67 -16.56
CA ASP A 270 -13.12 7.74 -16.17
C ASP A 270 -13.02 6.47 -17.05
N TYR A 271 -13.49 6.53 -18.30
CA TYR A 271 -13.25 5.49 -19.31
C TYR A 271 -11.78 5.04 -19.30
N ARG A 272 -11.57 3.71 -19.34
CA ARG A 272 -10.29 2.98 -19.21
C ARG A 272 -9.72 2.89 -17.80
N HIS A 273 -10.31 3.54 -16.80
CA HIS A 273 -9.80 3.50 -15.43
C HIS A 273 -9.92 2.09 -14.85
N GLY A 274 -11.11 1.49 -14.90
CA GLY A 274 -11.41 0.19 -14.33
C GLY A 274 -10.62 -0.93 -14.98
N THR A 275 -10.54 -0.96 -16.32
CA THR A 275 -9.70 -1.92 -17.03
C THR A 275 -8.23 -1.85 -16.62
N HIS A 276 -7.70 -0.64 -16.39
CA HIS A 276 -6.31 -0.46 -15.94
C HIS A 276 -6.11 -0.95 -14.50
N VAL A 277 -7.02 -0.59 -13.60
CA VAL A 277 -7.04 -1.01 -12.19
C VAL A 277 -7.11 -2.54 -12.09
N ILE A 278 -8.06 -3.16 -12.78
CA ILE A 278 -8.25 -4.61 -12.80
C ILE A 278 -7.03 -5.29 -13.46
N GLY A 279 -6.46 -4.66 -14.48
CA GLY A 279 -5.22 -5.12 -15.11
C GLY A 279 -4.04 -5.10 -14.13
N SER A 280 -3.97 -4.10 -13.25
CA SER A 280 -2.92 -3.97 -12.22
C SER A 280 -3.13 -4.93 -11.04
N LEU A 281 -4.36 -5.43 -10.88
CA LEU A 281 -4.71 -6.43 -9.88
C LEU A 281 -4.32 -7.84 -10.35
N ALA A 282 -4.91 -8.32 -11.46
CA ALA A 282 -4.88 -9.74 -11.81
C ALA A 282 -4.70 -10.01 -13.32
N CYS A 283 -3.99 -9.14 -14.06
CA CYS A 283 -3.70 -9.43 -15.46
C CYS A 283 -2.86 -10.71 -15.58
N HIS A 284 -3.34 -11.62 -16.42
CA HIS A 284 -2.57 -12.73 -16.95
C HIS A 284 -2.89 -12.83 -18.43
N ASP A 285 -1.95 -12.48 -19.29
CA ASP A 285 -2.21 -12.52 -20.72
C ASP A 285 -2.60 -13.94 -21.17
N VAL A 286 -3.60 -14.02 -22.04
CA VAL A 286 -4.17 -15.30 -22.46
C VAL A 286 -3.16 -16.14 -23.23
N HIS A 287 -2.14 -15.52 -23.85
CA HIS A 287 -1.16 -16.22 -24.66
C HIS A 287 -0.23 -17.06 -23.77
N SER A 288 0.37 -16.44 -22.75
CA SER A 288 1.14 -17.15 -21.73
C SER A 288 0.29 -18.15 -20.95
N ALA A 289 -0.91 -17.74 -20.53
CA ALA A 289 -1.80 -18.60 -19.75
C ALA A 289 -2.18 -19.89 -20.47
N ARG A 290 -2.52 -19.82 -21.77
CA ARG A 290 -2.92 -21.01 -22.56
C ARG A 290 -1.75 -21.86 -23.02
N GLN A 291 -0.55 -21.30 -23.06
CA GLN A 291 0.66 -22.04 -23.42
C GLN A 291 1.38 -22.64 -22.20
N GLY A 292 0.90 -22.37 -20.97
CA GLY A 292 1.62 -22.72 -19.75
C GLY A 292 3.00 -22.04 -19.67
N ALA A 293 3.16 -20.89 -20.35
CA ALA A 293 4.42 -20.17 -20.40
C ALA A 293 4.56 -19.24 -19.19
N GLN A 294 5.79 -18.75 -18.97
CA GLN A 294 6.05 -17.73 -17.96
C GLN A 294 5.15 -16.50 -18.21
N PRO A 295 4.57 -15.90 -17.14
CA PRO A 295 3.71 -14.74 -17.26
C PRO A 295 4.37 -13.63 -18.10
N GLY A 296 3.64 -13.17 -19.12
CA GLY A 296 4.15 -12.22 -20.09
C GLY A 296 4.15 -10.78 -19.60
N ASN A 297 4.56 -9.88 -20.49
CA ASN A 297 4.72 -8.47 -20.18
C ASN A 297 3.36 -7.80 -19.90
N GLY A 298 3.13 -7.40 -18.65
CA GLY A 298 1.87 -6.81 -18.20
C GLY A 298 1.15 -7.65 -17.14
N SER A 299 1.57 -8.92 -16.98
CA SER A 299 1.09 -9.77 -15.90
C SER A 299 1.46 -9.21 -14.53
N THR A 300 0.63 -9.48 -13.54
CA THR A 300 0.75 -8.94 -12.19
C THR A 300 1.02 -10.01 -11.15
N LEU A 301 1.33 -9.58 -9.93
CA LEU A 301 1.60 -10.45 -8.80
C LEU A 301 0.52 -11.52 -8.65
N ALA A 302 -0.75 -11.09 -8.63
CA ALA A 302 -1.91 -11.95 -8.46
C ALA A 302 -2.52 -12.44 -9.80
N HIS A 303 -1.69 -12.72 -10.81
CA HIS A 303 -2.16 -13.15 -12.13
C HIS A 303 -2.94 -14.50 -12.11
N GLY A 304 -2.88 -15.27 -11.02
CA GLY A 304 -3.69 -16.46 -10.76
C GLY A 304 -5.10 -16.16 -10.19
N ALA A 305 -5.29 -15.01 -9.54
CA ALA A 305 -6.55 -14.68 -8.86
C ALA A 305 -7.73 -14.48 -9.81
N ARG A 306 -8.92 -14.96 -9.42
CA ARG A 306 -10.16 -14.75 -10.18
C ARG A 306 -10.93 -13.54 -9.65
N LEU A 307 -11.84 -13.01 -10.45
CA LEU A 307 -12.43 -11.69 -10.23
C LEU A 307 -13.96 -11.71 -10.13
N VAL A 308 -14.48 -10.91 -9.20
CA VAL A 308 -15.85 -10.40 -9.21
C VAL A 308 -15.78 -8.94 -9.62
N VAL A 309 -16.28 -8.60 -10.81
CA VAL A 309 -16.19 -7.23 -11.34
C VAL A 309 -17.53 -6.53 -11.18
N GLN A 310 -17.51 -5.31 -10.64
CA GLN A 310 -18.69 -4.49 -10.42
C GLN A 310 -18.48 -3.15 -11.10
N ASP A 311 -19.24 -2.92 -12.16
CA ASP A 311 -19.27 -1.63 -12.82
C ASP A 311 -20.19 -0.68 -12.04
N ILE A 312 -19.60 0.44 -11.59
CA ILE A 312 -20.26 1.45 -10.78
C ILE A 312 -20.22 2.83 -11.42
N VAL A 313 -19.90 2.93 -12.71
CA VAL A 313 -19.86 4.20 -13.45
C VAL A 313 -20.83 4.15 -14.62
N SER A 314 -21.44 5.29 -14.92
CA SER A 314 -22.37 5.42 -16.04
C SER A 314 -21.99 6.65 -16.88
N SER A 315 -22.76 6.88 -17.95
CA SER A 315 -22.65 8.12 -18.74
C SER A 315 -22.86 9.41 -17.91
N GLU A 316 -23.48 9.31 -16.74
CA GLU A 316 -23.74 10.45 -15.85
C GLU A 316 -22.67 10.65 -14.77
N GLY A 317 -21.70 9.74 -14.63
CA GLY A 317 -20.69 9.77 -13.57
C GLY A 317 -20.61 8.49 -12.75
N TRP A 318 -19.89 8.58 -11.62
CA TRP A 318 -19.85 7.55 -10.58
C TRP A 318 -21.22 7.39 -9.92
N VAL A 319 -21.76 6.17 -9.93
CA VAL A 319 -23.04 5.78 -9.32
C VAL A 319 -22.84 4.56 -8.41
N PRO A 320 -21.96 4.64 -7.39
CA PRO A 320 -21.75 3.53 -6.48
C PRO A 320 -23.06 3.21 -5.76
N PRO A 321 -23.51 1.93 -5.76
CA PRO A 321 -24.58 1.52 -4.86
C PRO A 321 -24.08 1.57 -3.42
N ASN A 322 -24.96 1.29 -2.46
CA ASN A 322 -24.53 1.15 -1.07
C ASN A 322 -23.42 0.09 -0.98
N VAL A 323 -22.31 0.45 -0.34
CA VAL A 323 -21.09 -0.37 -0.36
C VAL A 323 -21.26 -1.73 0.31
N ASP A 324 -22.18 -1.86 1.25
CA ASP A 324 -22.51 -3.16 1.83
C ASP A 324 -23.14 -4.12 0.83
N ALA A 325 -23.86 -3.63 -0.18
CA ALA A 325 -24.35 -4.47 -1.26
C ALA A 325 -23.22 -4.91 -2.21
N LEU A 326 -22.23 -4.04 -2.46
CA LEU A 326 -21.04 -4.37 -3.26
C LEU A 326 -20.25 -5.50 -2.59
N LEU A 327 -19.94 -5.31 -1.30
CA LEU A 327 -19.18 -6.28 -0.51
C LEU A 327 -19.95 -7.60 -0.37
N TRP A 328 -21.28 -7.53 -0.18
CA TRP A 328 -22.14 -8.71 -0.14
C TRP A 328 -22.11 -9.51 -1.45
N GLU A 329 -22.25 -8.85 -2.60
CA GLU A 329 -22.19 -9.52 -3.90
C GLU A 329 -20.81 -10.18 -4.12
N SER A 330 -19.73 -9.48 -3.77
CA SER A 330 -18.38 -10.06 -3.80
C SER A 330 -18.28 -11.32 -2.94
N SER A 331 -18.71 -11.27 -1.66
CA SER A 331 -18.68 -12.42 -0.76
C SER A 331 -19.57 -13.57 -1.23
N ALA A 332 -20.74 -13.29 -1.82
CA ALA A 332 -21.63 -14.29 -2.40
C ALA A 332 -21.00 -15.09 -3.54
N HIS A 333 -20.01 -14.50 -4.22
CA HIS A 333 -19.21 -15.14 -5.26
C HIS A 333 -17.81 -15.59 -4.78
N GLY A 334 -17.60 -15.65 -3.46
CA GLY A 334 -16.38 -16.15 -2.82
C GLY A 334 -15.27 -15.11 -2.67
N GLY A 335 -15.55 -13.84 -2.94
CA GLY A 335 -14.61 -12.74 -2.79
C GLY A 335 -14.30 -12.43 -1.33
N VAL A 336 -13.02 -12.53 -0.96
CA VAL A 336 -12.51 -12.25 0.39
C VAL A 336 -11.73 -10.93 0.47
N VAL A 337 -11.14 -10.50 -0.65
CA VAL A 337 -10.50 -9.18 -0.80
C VAL A 337 -11.34 -8.36 -1.77
N HIS A 338 -11.52 -7.07 -1.49
CA HIS A 338 -12.25 -6.15 -2.33
C HIS A 338 -11.44 -4.88 -2.61
N SER A 339 -11.07 -4.64 -3.87
CA SER A 339 -10.29 -3.48 -4.30
C SER A 339 -11.21 -2.32 -4.71
N ASN A 340 -10.97 -1.13 -4.17
CA ASN A 340 -11.75 0.07 -4.43
C ASN A 340 -10.82 1.27 -4.71
N SER A 341 -10.71 1.67 -5.97
CA SER A 341 -9.85 2.78 -6.40
C SER A 341 -10.62 4.10 -6.59
N TRP A 342 -11.55 4.38 -5.68
CA TRP A 342 -12.48 5.50 -5.74
C TRP A 342 -12.88 5.96 -4.32
N GLY A 343 -13.40 7.18 -4.23
CA GLY A 343 -13.79 7.84 -2.99
C GLY A 343 -14.32 9.24 -3.25
N ASP A 344 -14.79 9.91 -2.20
CA ASP A 344 -15.25 11.30 -2.30
C ASP A 344 -14.15 12.24 -1.76
N ASP A 345 -14.08 13.47 -2.29
CA ASP A 345 -13.09 14.48 -1.90
C ASP A 345 -13.39 15.11 -0.52
N THR A 346 -13.48 14.28 0.52
CA THR A 346 -13.62 14.70 1.91
C THR A 346 -12.83 13.79 2.85
N THR A 347 -12.25 14.38 3.89
CA THR A 347 -11.51 13.70 4.96
C THR A 347 -12.40 13.25 6.12
N ALA A 348 -13.69 13.63 6.10
CA ALA A 348 -14.65 13.28 7.13
C ALA A 348 -14.97 11.78 7.09
N TYR A 349 -15.20 11.19 8.27
CA TYR A 349 -15.75 9.83 8.35
C TYR A 349 -17.23 9.86 7.94
N THR A 350 -17.58 9.22 6.83
CA THR A 350 -18.94 9.25 6.28
C THR A 350 -19.73 7.99 6.62
N GLU A 351 -21.03 7.99 6.27
CA GLU A 351 -21.85 6.79 6.36
C GLU A 351 -21.31 5.64 5.47
N ARG A 352 -20.70 5.97 4.33
CA ARG A 352 -20.06 5.00 3.43
C ARG A 352 -18.83 4.36 4.10
N THR A 353 -17.97 5.16 4.72
CA THR A 353 -16.88 4.65 5.56
C THR A 353 -17.41 3.73 6.67
N GLY A 354 -18.47 4.18 7.35
CA GLY A 354 -19.18 3.39 8.37
C GLY A 354 -19.66 2.03 7.88
N ARG A 355 -20.16 1.93 6.65
CA ARG A 355 -20.61 0.65 6.07
C ARG A 355 -19.46 -0.29 5.74
N PHE A 356 -18.30 0.21 5.29
CA PHE A 356 -17.10 -0.63 5.11
C PHE A 356 -16.67 -1.24 6.45
N ASP A 357 -16.59 -0.42 7.49
CA ASP A 357 -16.23 -0.88 8.83
C ASP A 357 -17.26 -1.87 9.37
N ALA A 358 -18.54 -1.57 9.17
CA ALA A 358 -19.63 -2.44 9.61
C ALA A 358 -19.59 -3.81 8.91
N TYR A 359 -19.35 -3.83 7.60
CA TYR A 359 -19.26 -5.07 6.84
C TYR A 359 -18.06 -5.91 7.26
N ALA A 360 -16.89 -5.32 7.48
CA ALA A 360 -15.72 -6.05 7.97
C ALA A 360 -15.94 -6.64 9.38
N ARG A 361 -16.74 -5.99 10.24
CA ARG A 361 -17.12 -6.53 11.55
C ARG A 361 -18.19 -7.63 11.45
N ALA A 362 -19.12 -7.53 10.52
CA ALA A 362 -20.19 -8.51 10.31
C ALA A 362 -19.74 -9.75 9.52
N VAL A 363 -18.79 -9.58 8.60
CA VAL A 363 -18.17 -10.64 7.78
C VAL A 363 -16.66 -10.58 7.99
N PRO A 364 -16.14 -11.22 9.05
CA PRO A 364 -14.74 -11.04 9.48
C PRO A 364 -13.68 -11.44 8.46
N TRP A 365 -14.02 -12.24 7.44
CA TRP A 365 -13.12 -12.65 6.34
C TRP A 365 -13.06 -11.66 5.18
N SER A 366 -13.91 -10.62 5.18
CA SER A 366 -13.91 -9.61 4.13
C SER A 366 -12.89 -8.51 4.42
N LEU A 367 -11.97 -8.28 3.47
CA LEU A 367 -10.97 -7.21 3.53
C LEU A 367 -11.20 -6.20 2.40
N ALA A 368 -11.50 -4.95 2.74
CA ALA A 368 -11.53 -3.86 1.77
C ALA A 368 -10.17 -3.16 1.67
N VAL A 369 -9.67 -3.01 0.44
CA VAL A 369 -8.41 -2.31 0.12
C VAL A 369 -8.78 -1.09 -0.71
N ILE A 370 -8.46 0.11 -0.22
CA ILE A 370 -9.06 1.37 -0.69
C ILE A 370 -7.98 2.41 -0.99
N ALA A 371 -8.14 3.13 -2.10
CA ALA A 371 -7.29 4.27 -2.44
C ALA A 371 -7.63 5.49 -1.57
N PRO A 372 -6.66 6.10 -0.86
CA PRO A 372 -6.89 7.26 0.00
C PRO A 372 -6.98 8.60 -0.73
N GLY A 373 -6.91 8.60 -2.06
CA GLY A 373 -6.92 9.80 -2.88
C GLY A 373 -5.54 10.28 -3.32
N ASN A 374 -5.54 11.40 -4.05
CA ASN A 374 -4.34 12.02 -4.64
C ASN A 374 -4.26 13.53 -4.32
N SER A 375 -4.61 13.88 -3.08
CA SER A 375 -4.77 15.26 -2.59
C SER A 375 -3.59 15.78 -1.76
N GLY A 376 -2.63 14.92 -1.38
CA GLY A 376 -1.56 15.28 -0.45
C GLY A 376 -1.93 15.01 1.01
N GLU A 377 -1.88 16.00 1.89
CA GLU A 377 -2.24 15.80 3.31
C GLU A 377 -3.74 15.55 3.47
N GLY A 378 -4.11 14.56 4.28
CA GLY A 378 -5.48 14.14 4.54
C GLY A 378 -5.88 12.89 3.75
N VAL A 379 -6.48 11.93 4.44
CA VAL A 379 -6.98 10.67 3.86
C VAL A 379 -8.46 10.81 3.50
N LEU A 380 -8.78 10.60 2.22
CA LEU A 380 -10.14 10.74 1.71
C LEU A 380 -11.01 9.53 2.06
N GLU A 381 -12.31 9.77 2.20
CA GLU A 381 -13.30 8.71 2.41
C GLU A 381 -13.48 7.86 1.15
N PRO A 382 -13.69 6.54 1.27
CA PRO A 382 -13.86 5.77 2.51
C PRO A 382 -12.56 5.15 3.05
N ALA A 383 -11.38 5.57 2.58
CA ALA A 383 -10.10 5.00 3.02
C ALA A 383 -9.74 5.37 4.46
N ASN A 384 -10.37 6.40 5.03
CA ASN A 384 -10.26 6.77 6.44
C ASN A 384 -11.05 5.83 7.40
N GLY A 385 -11.46 4.65 6.93
CA GLY A 385 -12.12 3.62 7.73
C GLY A 385 -11.18 2.92 8.71
N ARG A 386 -11.76 2.35 9.77
CA ARG A 386 -11.03 1.68 10.86
C ARG A 386 -10.61 0.26 10.51
N ASN A 387 -11.34 -0.41 9.62
CA ASN A 387 -11.16 -1.83 9.29
C ASN A 387 -10.62 -2.06 7.87
N VAL A 388 -10.34 -1.00 7.13
CA VAL A 388 -9.90 -1.06 5.74
C VAL A 388 -8.37 -0.99 5.64
N VAL A 389 -7.84 -1.37 4.48
CA VAL A 389 -6.42 -1.17 4.13
C VAL A 389 -6.34 0.00 3.16
N ALA A 390 -5.96 1.17 3.67
CA ALA A 390 -5.74 2.38 2.87
C ALA A 390 -4.34 2.35 2.23
N VAL A 391 -4.27 2.41 0.89
CA VAL A 391 -3.01 2.17 0.16
C VAL A 391 -2.55 3.40 -0.60
N SER A 392 -1.45 3.97 -0.16
CA SER A 392 -0.81 5.08 -0.85
C SER A 392 0.24 4.63 -1.85
N ALA A 393 0.55 5.49 -2.82
CA ALA A 393 1.45 5.16 -3.91
C ALA A 393 2.91 5.41 -3.54
N SER A 394 3.77 4.44 -3.83
CA SER A 394 5.22 4.60 -3.90
C SER A 394 5.72 4.67 -5.35
N THR A 395 6.98 5.09 -5.49
CA THR A 395 7.75 4.94 -6.73
C THR A 395 8.00 3.46 -7.04
N LYS A 396 8.27 3.17 -8.31
CA LYS A 396 8.64 1.83 -8.79
C LYS A 396 10.17 1.72 -8.90
N SER A 397 10.85 1.77 -7.76
CA SER A 397 12.32 1.76 -7.63
C SER A 397 12.76 1.00 -6.37
N LEU A 398 14.04 0.57 -6.35
CA LEU A 398 14.67 -0.02 -5.17
C LEU A 398 14.81 1.00 -4.03
N ASP A 399 15.21 2.23 -4.39
CA ASP A 399 15.12 3.38 -3.50
C ASP A 399 13.68 3.88 -3.53
N ALA A 400 12.81 3.20 -2.79
CA ALA A 400 11.39 3.52 -2.75
C ALA A 400 11.17 4.87 -2.07
N GLU A 401 10.30 5.69 -2.65
CA GLU A 401 9.81 6.94 -2.07
C GLU A 401 8.29 7.00 -2.18
N ARG A 402 7.64 7.77 -1.32
CA ARG A 402 6.22 8.10 -1.50
C ARG A 402 6.05 8.94 -2.76
N TRP A 403 5.09 8.57 -3.62
CA TRP A 403 4.72 9.39 -4.76
C TRP A 403 4.09 10.70 -4.28
N GLY A 404 4.70 11.84 -4.63
CA GLY A 404 4.40 13.14 -3.99
C GLY A 404 2.92 13.54 -3.95
N SER A 405 2.13 13.15 -4.96
CA SER A 405 0.71 13.48 -5.06
C SER A 405 -0.23 12.52 -4.32
N THR A 406 0.24 11.38 -3.81
CA THR A 406 -0.65 10.44 -3.07
C THR A 406 -1.09 11.06 -1.74
N ALA A 407 -2.30 10.72 -1.30
CA ALA A 407 -2.76 11.10 0.03
C ALA A 407 -1.88 10.53 1.14
N TYR A 408 -1.81 11.19 2.28
CA TYR A 408 -1.19 10.68 3.50
C TYR A 408 -1.91 11.25 4.71
N GLY A 409 -1.83 10.59 5.87
CA GLY A 409 -2.56 11.02 7.05
C GLY A 409 -1.88 12.16 7.82
N PRO A 410 -2.34 12.41 9.06
CA PRO A 410 -3.32 11.61 9.80
C PRO A 410 -4.77 11.76 9.30
N THR A 411 -5.67 10.92 9.80
CA THR A 411 -7.13 11.16 9.68
C THR A 411 -7.60 12.25 10.63
N GLU A 412 -8.83 12.75 10.45
CA GLU A 412 -9.46 13.67 11.40
C GLU A 412 -9.63 13.07 12.81
N THR A 413 -9.67 11.75 12.93
CA THR A 413 -9.78 11.02 14.20
C THR A 413 -8.43 10.70 14.84
N GLY A 414 -7.33 11.16 14.22
CA GLY A 414 -5.97 11.09 14.75
C GLY A 414 -5.25 9.75 14.55
N THR A 415 -5.76 8.87 13.69
CA THR A 415 -5.04 7.66 13.24
C THR A 415 -4.04 8.02 12.14
N ASP A 416 -3.08 7.13 11.88
CA ASP A 416 -2.12 7.25 10.77
C ASP A 416 -2.81 7.45 9.41
N GLY A 417 -4.00 6.87 9.26
CA GLY A 417 -4.87 7.03 8.10
C GLY A 417 -4.48 6.18 6.91
N ILE A 418 -3.22 6.23 6.45
CA ILE A 418 -2.75 5.29 5.45
C ILE A 418 -2.21 4.02 6.13
N PHE A 419 -2.51 2.86 5.56
CA PHE A 419 -2.05 1.59 6.10
C PHE A 419 -0.65 1.26 5.60
N MET A 420 -0.40 1.41 4.30
CA MET A 420 0.86 1.00 3.68
C MET A 420 1.06 1.67 2.31
N LEU A 421 2.26 1.48 1.76
CA LEU A 421 2.64 1.93 0.42
C LEU A 421 2.77 0.74 -0.55
N ALA A 422 2.34 0.94 -1.78
CA ALA A 422 2.59 0.00 -2.89
C ALA A 422 2.93 0.76 -4.19
N PRO A 423 3.63 0.14 -5.15
CA PRO A 423 3.99 0.79 -6.41
C PRO A 423 2.76 1.37 -7.13
N GLY A 424 2.71 2.69 -7.27
CA GLY A 424 1.59 3.41 -7.90
C GLY A 424 2.02 4.46 -8.91
N ALA A 425 3.32 4.74 -9.06
CA ALA A 425 3.84 5.67 -10.05
C ALA A 425 4.26 4.96 -11.35
N ASN A 426 3.85 5.51 -12.50
CA ASN A 426 4.20 5.04 -13.84
C ASN A 426 3.90 3.54 -14.06
N ILE A 427 2.69 3.12 -13.69
CA ILE A 427 2.20 1.75 -13.82
C ILE A 427 1.65 1.53 -15.22
N LEU A 428 2.19 0.55 -15.93
CA LEU A 428 1.76 0.19 -17.29
C LEU A 428 0.90 -1.06 -17.24
N SER A 429 -0.40 -0.91 -17.44
CA SER A 429 -1.42 -1.95 -17.29
C SER A 429 -2.40 -1.97 -18.48
N ALA A 430 -3.39 -2.85 -18.45
CA ALA A 430 -4.38 -3.03 -19.51
C ALA A 430 -5.04 -1.70 -19.91
N GLY A 431 -5.11 -1.45 -21.23
CA GLY A 431 -5.65 -0.23 -21.80
C GLY A 431 -6.88 -0.53 -22.63
N ALA A 432 -8.07 -0.29 -22.08
CA ALA A 432 -9.32 -0.57 -22.77
C ALA A 432 -9.41 0.15 -24.12
N ASP A 433 -9.96 -0.54 -25.12
CA ASP A 433 -10.48 0.10 -26.33
C ASP A 433 -12.02 0.20 -26.32
N GLY A 434 -12.68 -0.50 -25.39
CA GLY A 434 -14.10 -0.37 -25.07
C GLY A 434 -15.02 -1.15 -26.00
N PHE A 435 -14.46 -2.07 -26.79
CA PHE A 435 -15.21 -2.95 -27.69
C PHE A 435 -15.07 -4.41 -27.24
N TRP A 436 -16.11 -5.21 -27.46
CA TRP A 436 -16.15 -6.60 -26.99
C TRP A 436 -15.56 -7.64 -27.96
N ASP A 437 -15.14 -7.21 -29.15
CA ASP A 437 -14.74 -8.11 -30.26
C ASP A 437 -13.43 -7.70 -30.96
N THR A 438 -12.71 -6.70 -30.47
CA THR A 438 -11.42 -6.25 -31.02
C THR A 438 -10.28 -7.17 -30.61
N ASN A 439 -10.45 -7.92 -29.51
CA ASN A 439 -9.51 -8.88 -29.01
C ASN A 439 -8.16 -8.25 -28.67
N ASN A 440 -8.20 -7.06 -28.07
CA ASN A 440 -7.06 -6.18 -27.94
C ASN A 440 -6.07 -6.59 -26.83
N GLU A 441 -4.86 -6.04 -26.89
CA GLU A 441 -3.76 -6.29 -25.95
C GLU A 441 -3.04 -5.00 -25.57
N ASN A 442 -3.77 -3.89 -25.66
CA ASN A 442 -3.22 -2.56 -25.49
C ASN A 442 -2.79 -2.33 -24.04
N LEU A 443 -1.69 -1.60 -23.85
CA LEU A 443 -1.23 -1.20 -22.52
C LEU A 443 -1.19 0.32 -22.41
N ARG A 444 -1.58 0.86 -21.26
CA ARG A 444 -1.52 2.29 -20.96
C ARG A 444 -0.85 2.57 -19.62
N THR A 445 -0.11 3.68 -19.54
CA THR A 445 0.54 4.13 -18.31
C THR A 445 -0.39 5.02 -17.50
N SER A 446 -0.47 4.79 -16.20
CA SER A 446 -1.17 5.65 -15.22
C SER A 446 -0.33 5.80 -13.96
N SER A 447 -0.62 6.82 -13.16
CA SER A 447 -0.05 6.99 -11.82
C SER A 447 -1.15 7.40 -10.84
N GLY A 448 -1.11 6.90 -9.61
CA GLY A 448 -2.10 7.23 -8.60
C GLY A 448 -2.14 6.20 -7.47
N SER A 449 -2.75 6.57 -6.34
CA SER A 449 -3.20 5.60 -5.34
C SER A 449 -4.18 4.57 -5.94
N SER A 450 -4.93 4.95 -6.97
CA SER A 450 -5.75 4.05 -7.80
C SER A 450 -4.97 2.91 -8.46
N MET A 451 -3.67 3.07 -8.68
CA MET A 451 -2.80 2.02 -9.23
C MET A 451 -2.06 1.26 -8.12
N ALA A 452 -1.79 1.88 -6.97
CA ALA A 452 -1.18 1.22 -5.82
C ALA A 452 -2.14 0.23 -5.14
N THR A 453 -3.40 0.64 -4.99
CA THR A 453 -4.49 -0.14 -4.38
C THR A 453 -4.68 -1.53 -4.99
N PRO A 454 -4.81 -1.70 -6.32
CA PRO A 454 -4.93 -3.03 -6.92
C PRO A 454 -3.67 -3.88 -6.77
N HIS A 455 -2.47 -3.30 -6.72
CA HIS A 455 -1.25 -4.07 -6.43
C HIS A 455 -1.26 -4.62 -5.00
N ALA A 456 -1.66 -3.80 -4.02
CA ALA A 456 -1.78 -4.24 -2.63
C ALA A 456 -2.91 -5.28 -2.44
N ALA A 457 -4.04 -5.12 -3.14
CA ALA A 457 -5.10 -6.13 -3.17
C ALA A 457 -4.62 -7.45 -3.81
N GLY A 458 -3.78 -7.39 -4.84
CA GLY A 458 -3.13 -8.56 -5.41
C GLY A 458 -2.19 -9.24 -4.41
N ALA A 459 -1.44 -8.48 -3.63
CA ALA A 459 -0.61 -9.04 -2.58
C ALA A 459 -1.43 -9.64 -1.44
N ALA A 460 -2.54 -9.02 -1.05
CA ALA A 460 -3.50 -9.61 -0.11
C ALA A 460 -4.04 -10.96 -0.63
N ALA A 461 -4.27 -11.09 -1.94
CA ALA A 461 -4.63 -12.36 -2.56
C ALA A 461 -3.49 -13.40 -2.53
N VAL A 462 -2.23 -12.99 -2.68
CA VAL A 462 -1.10 -13.92 -2.47
C VAL A 462 -0.98 -14.33 -1.01
N VAL A 463 -1.12 -13.41 -0.05
CA VAL A 463 -1.12 -13.73 1.39
C VAL A 463 -2.26 -14.68 1.73
N GLN A 464 -3.46 -14.44 1.20
CA GLN A 464 -4.60 -15.36 1.30
C GLN A 464 -4.24 -16.76 0.78
N GLN A 465 -3.58 -16.85 -0.38
CA GLN A 465 -3.10 -18.12 -0.93
C GLN A 465 -2.10 -18.81 0.00
N LEU A 466 -1.20 -18.07 0.66
CA LEU A 466 -0.23 -18.67 1.61
C LEU A 466 -0.93 -19.45 2.73
N TYR A 467 -2.06 -18.95 3.22
CA TYR A 467 -2.86 -19.63 4.24
C TYR A 467 -3.72 -20.75 3.65
N GLN A 468 -4.31 -20.56 2.46
CA GLN A 468 -5.16 -21.57 1.81
C GLN A 468 -4.37 -22.79 1.34
N ASP A 469 -3.15 -22.59 0.86
CA ASP A 469 -2.25 -23.64 0.38
C ASP A 469 -1.35 -24.19 1.51
N GLY A 470 -1.48 -23.66 2.74
CA GLY A 470 -0.81 -24.20 3.93
C GLY A 470 0.68 -23.84 4.08
N TRP A 471 1.17 -22.83 3.35
CA TRP A 471 2.55 -22.31 3.52
C TRP A 471 2.75 -21.61 4.87
N ILE A 472 1.71 -20.95 5.37
CA ILE A 472 1.65 -20.46 6.74
C ILE A 472 0.52 -21.23 7.41
N ALA A 473 0.87 -22.03 8.41
CA ALA A 473 -0.06 -22.90 9.11
C ALA A 473 -0.14 -22.51 10.59
N HIS A 474 -1.26 -22.83 11.24
CA HIS A 474 -1.42 -22.62 12.67
C HIS A 474 -0.59 -23.65 13.46
N GLU A 475 -0.26 -23.34 14.70
CA GLU A 475 0.39 -24.29 15.61
C GLU A 475 -0.42 -25.59 15.76
N GLY A 476 0.26 -26.73 15.73
CA GLY A 476 -0.39 -28.04 15.87
C GLY A 476 -1.15 -28.52 14.62
N ASP A 477 -1.26 -27.71 13.56
CA ASP A 477 -1.74 -28.19 12.26
C ASP A 477 -0.77 -29.27 11.74
N ALA A 478 -1.34 -30.38 11.28
CA ALA A 478 -0.58 -31.46 10.66
C ALA A 478 0.10 -30.97 9.39
N LEU A 479 1.41 -31.20 9.29
CA LEU A 479 2.18 -30.88 8.09
C LEU A 479 2.38 -32.12 7.22
N THR A 480 2.21 -31.94 5.92
CA THR A 480 2.48 -32.97 4.91
C THR A 480 3.64 -32.54 4.02
N VAL A 481 4.51 -33.48 3.67
CA VAL A 481 5.64 -33.20 2.77
C VAL A 481 5.16 -33.23 1.33
N HIS A 482 5.34 -32.11 0.62
CA HIS A 482 5.07 -31.96 -0.82
C HIS A 482 6.38 -31.77 -1.57
N HIS A 483 6.55 -32.44 -2.72
CA HIS A 483 7.71 -32.22 -3.57
C HIS A 483 7.56 -30.92 -4.35
N LEU A 484 8.60 -30.08 -4.36
CA LEU A 484 8.59 -28.84 -5.13
C LEU A 484 8.36 -29.07 -6.63
N SER A 485 8.77 -30.22 -7.17
CA SER A 485 8.51 -30.58 -8.57
C SER A 485 7.03 -30.66 -8.93
N ASP A 486 6.16 -30.86 -7.95
CA ASP A 486 4.73 -31.13 -8.16
C ASP A 486 3.89 -29.85 -8.01
N ILE A 487 4.44 -28.83 -7.35
CA ILE A 487 3.75 -27.55 -7.08
C ILE A 487 4.30 -26.38 -7.90
N LYS A 488 5.58 -26.45 -8.33
CA LYS A 488 6.16 -25.38 -9.16
C LYS A 488 5.51 -25.37 -10.55
N PRO A 489 5.25 -24.19 -11.13
CA PRO A 489 4.76 -24.10 -12.51
C PRO A 489 5.72 -24.75 -13.51
N GLU A 490 5.18 -25.32 -14.59
CA GLU A 490 5.96 -26.05 -15.60
C GLU A 490 7.06 -25.20 -16.27
N TRP A 491 6.84 -23.89 -16.38
CA TRP A 491 7.80 -22.95 -16.95
C TRP A 491 8.94 -22.57 -15.99
N ALA A 492 8.79 -22.82 -14.70
CA ALA A 492 9.81 -22.49 -13.70
C ALA A 492 10.96 -23.49 -13.75
N ASP A 493 12.16 -23.05 -13.35
CA ASP A 493 13.33 -23.93 -13.35
C ASP A 493 13.06 -25.20 -12.49
N PRO A 494 13.48 -26.38 -12.97
CA PRO A 494 13.27 -27.63 -12.26
C PRO A 494 13.83 -27.55 -10.84
N ALA A 495 13.01 -27.90 -9.86
CA ALA A 495 13.47 -28.02 -8.48
C ALA A 495 14.53 -29.14 -8.37
N PRO A 496 15.48 -29.05 -7.43
CA PRO A 496 16.36 -30.17 -7.10
C PRO A 496 15.54 -31.43 -6.80
N LEU A 497 15.95 -32.57 -7.35
CA LEU A 497 15.30 -33.87 -7.10
C LEU A 497 15.16 -34.09 -5.59
N PHE A 498 13.95 -34.42 -5.16
CA PHE A 498 13.58 -34.70 -3.75
C PHE A 498 13.59 -33.50 -2.78
N ARG A 499 13.70 -32.24 -3.24
CA ARG A 499 13.44 -31.09 -2.34
C ARG A 499 11.95 -31.07 -1.99
N GLY A 500 11.64 -31.45 -0.75
CA GLY A 500 10.30 -31.36 -0.16
C GLY A 500 10.12 -30.06 0.61
N VAL A 501 8.88 -29.60 0.69
CA VAL A 501 8.41 -28.56 1.61
C VAL A 501 7.27 -29.12 2.45
N GLU A 502 7.16 -28.67 3.70
CA GLU A 502 6.09 -29.05 4.60
C GLU A 502 4.97 -28.02 4.53
N LEU A 503 3.75 -28.46 4.19
CA LEU A 503 2.57 -27.61 4.07
C LEU A 503 1.47 -28.12 4.99
N GLY A 504 0.68 -27.21 5.58
CA GLY A 504 -0.52 -27.56 6.34
C GLY A 504 -1.74 -27.83 5.45
N GLU A 505 -2.84 -28.27 6.05
CA GLU A 505 -4.14 -28.51 5.37
C GLU A 505 -4.77 -27.23 4.79
N GLY A 506 -4.34 -26.06 5.27
CA GLY A 506 -4.78 -24.75 4.80
C GLY A 506 -6.12 -24.28 5.38
N PHE A 507 -6.35 -22.98 5.37
CA PHE A 507 -7.60 -22.35 5.82
C PHE A 507 -7.80 -20.97 5.19
N THR A 508 -9.01 -20.40 5.34
CA THR A 508 -9.28 -19.01 4.93
C THR A 508 -9.06 -18.08 6.13
N PRO A 509 -8.04 -17.20 6.08
CA PRO A 509 -7.76 -16.25 7.16
C PRO A 509 -8.83 -15.17 7.23
N SER A 510 -9.02 -14.61 8.43
CA SER A 510 -9.84 -13.42 8.61
C SER A 510 -9.18 -12.18 7.99
N GLY A 511 -9.98 -11.15 7.69
CA GLY A 511 -9.49 -9.84 7.29
C GLY A 511 -8.59 -9.21 8.35
N SER A 512 -8.74 -9.58 9.63
CA SER A 512 -7.80 -9.15 10.67
C SER A 512 -6.46 -9.86 10.54
N LEU A 513 -6.43 -11.18 10.32
CA LEU A 513 -5.17 -11.89 10.07
C LEU A 513 -4.49 -11.38 8.78
N LEU A 514 -5.25 -11.14 7.71
CA LEU A 514 -4.71 -10.51 6.49
C LEU A 514 -4.08 -9.14 6.78
N ARG A 515 -4.74 -8.28 7.57
CA ARG A 515 -4.16 -6.98 7.96
C ARG A 515 -2.89 -7.11 8.79
N ALA A 516 -2.87 -7.98 9.80
CA ALA A 516 -1.68 -8.23 10.61
C ALA A 516 -0.51 -8.74 9.75
N SER A 517 -0.79 -9.66 8.82
CA SER A 517 0.22 -10.22 7.91
C SER A 517 0.69 -9.22 6.86
N LEU A 518 -0.18 -8.36 6.35
CA LEU A 518 0.22 -7.26 5.45
C LEU A 518 1.11 -6.24 6.16
N ALA A 519 0.81 -5.88 7.41
CA ALA A 519 1.67 -5.01 8.23
C ALA A 519 3.02 -5.65 8.58
N LEU A 520 3.10 -6.98 8.61
CA LEU A 520 4.36 -7.72 8.77
C LEU A 520 5.12 -7.85 7.44
N ALA A 521 4.40 -7.79 6.33
CA ALA A 521 4.91 -7.85 4.96
C ALA A 521 5.33 -6.48 4.41
N THR A 522 5.80 -5.55 5.26
CA THR A 522 6.29 -4.23 4.82
C THR A 522 7.76 -4.01 5.20
N THR A 523 8.41 -3.13 4.45
CA THR A 523 9.72 -2.58 4.73
C THR A 523 9.60 -1.06 4.94
N PRO A 524 10.13 -0.49 6.02
CA PRO A 524 10.19 0.96 6.20
C PRO A 524 10.83 1.68 5.01
N LEU A 525 10.36 2.88 4.68
CA LEU A 525 11.09 3.74 3.76
C LEU A 525 12.50 4.07 4.29
N PRO A 526 13.48 4.36 3.40
CA PRO A 526 14.80 4.84 3.81
C PRO A 526 14.70 6.07 4.72
N GLU A 527 15.59 6.17 5.73
CA GLU A 527 15.55 7.26 6.73
C GLU A 527 15.54 8.67 6.11
N THR A 528 16.16 8.86 4.93
CA THR A 528 16.23 10.14 4.24
C THR A 528 14.89 10.63 3.69
N VAL A 529 13.90 9.75 3.52
CA VAL A 529 12.59 10.06 2.94
C VAL A 529 11.42 9.62 3.83
N ARG A 530 11.66 8.75 4.81
CA ARG A 530 10.70 8.35 5.85
C ARG A 530 10.13 9.57 6.57
N ASN A 531 8.85 9.53 6.85
CA ASN A 531 8.12 10.59 7.58
C ASN A 531 8.38 11.99 7.00
N GLY A 532 8.27 12.14 5.68
CA GLY A 532 8.53 13.40 4.98
C GLY A 532 9.99 13.86 5.02
N GLY A 533 10.93 12.93 5.20
CA GLY A 533 12.37 13.21 5.33
C GLY A 533 12.82 13.58 6.74
N THR A 534 11.95 13.42 7.75
CA THR A 534 12.32 13.60 9.15
C THR A 534 12.93 12.33 9.77
N GLY A 535 12.88 11.21 9.05
CA GLY A 535 13.41 9.93 9.52
C GLY A 535 12.58 9.35 10.66
N GLY A 536 13.26 8.72 11.62
CA GLY A 536 12.64 8.15 12.81
C GLY A 536 12.62 6.63 12.80
N TYR A 537 12.28 6.07 13.96
CA TYR A 537 12.31 4.62 14.22
C TYR A 537 10.94 4.02 14.46
N ASP A 538 9.88 4.83 14.46
CA ASP A 538 8.50 4.39 14.65
C ASP A 538 8.20 3.27 13.64
N LEU A 539 7.43 2.25 14.02
CA LEU A 539 7.12 1.14 13.11
C LEU A 539 6.20 1.59 11.98
N HIS A 540 5.25 2.44 12.32
CA HIS A 540 4.33 3.07 11.40
C HIS A 540 4.24 4.57 11.69
N ASN A 541 3.79 5.34 10.70
CA ASN A 541 3.58 6.78 10.84
C ASN A 541 2.55 7.29 9.81
N PRO A 542 1.95 8.48 9.99
CA PRO A 542 0.94 8.98 9.07
C PRO A 542 1.39 9.23 7.62
N TYR A 543 2.70 9.32 7.37
CA TYR A 543 3.25 9.60 6.05
C TYR A 543 3.56 8.34 5.23
N ASP A 544 3.96 7.24 5.89
CA ASP A 544 4.38 5.99 5.24
C ASP A 544 3.46 4.79 5.57
N GLY A 545 2.58 4.92 6.56
CA GLY A 545 1.91 3.79 7.21
C GLY A 545 2.95 2.81 7.76
N TRP A 546 2.68 1.51 7.63
CA TRP A 546 3.61 0.42 7.96
C TRP A 546 4.84 0.33 7.03
N GLY A 547 4.91 1.14 5.96
CA GLY A 547 5.99 1.13 4.98
C GLY A 547 5.58 0.55 3.62
N VAL A 548 6.58 0.20 2.80
CA VAL A 548 6.39 -0.32 1.44
C VAL A 548 6.23 -1.83 1.48
N LEU A 549 5.24 -2.34 0.77
CA LEU A 549 4.95 -3.76 0.67
C LEU A 549 6.14 -4.57 0.13
N ASN A 550 6.46 -5.67 0.82
CA ASN A 550 7.51 -6.63 0.53
C ASN A 550 7.18 -7.99 1.19
N LEU A 551 6.62 -8.92 0.42
CA LEU A 551 6.11 -10.22 0.91
C LEU A 551 7.21 -11.11 1.53
N SER A 552 8.47 -10.96 1.11
CA SER A 552 9.61 -11.65 1.72
C SER A 552 9.76 -11.35 3.22
N GLN A 553 9.26 -10.20 3.69
CA GLN A 553 9.26 -9.85 5.11
C GLN A 553 8.33 -10.77 5.92
N LEU A 554 7.24 -11.25 5.31
CA LEU A 554 6.35 -12.25 5.89
C LEU A 554 6.93 -13.66 5.72
N MET A 555 7.15 -14.09 4.48
CA MET A 555 7.63 -15.44 4.16
C MET A 555 8.68 -15.39 3.05
N ASP A 556 9.84 -15.99 3.31
CA ASP A 556 10.90 -16.14 2.30
C ASP A 556 10.73 -17.46 1.54
N PRO A 557 10.32 -17.44 0.26
CA PRO A 557 10.17 -18.65 -0.54
C PRO A 557 11.50 -19.41 -0.70
N SER A 558 12.64 -18.74 -0.62
CA SER A 558 13.94 -19.39 -0.80
C SER A 558 14.36 -20.27 0.40
N ALA A 559 13.74 -20.04 1.57
CA ALA A 559 14.07 -20.69 2.83
C ALA A 559 13.93 -22.22 2.79
N ALA A 560 14.57 -22.89 3.76
CA ALA A 560 14.48 -24.35 3.90
C ALA A 560 13.08 -24.78 4.36
N ALA A 561 12.47 -24.02 5.26
CA ALA A 561 11.09 -24.18 5.73
C ALA A 561 10.36 -22.84 5.59
N PRO A 562 9.90 -22.47 4.37
CA PRO A 562 9.18 -21.23 4.15
C PRO A 562 7.96 -21.15 5.06
N GLY A 563 7.84 -20.08 5.85
CA GLY A 563 6.75 -19.86 6.81
C GLY A 563 6.89 -20.60 8.14
N GLY A 564 7.91 -21.44 8.33
CA GLY A 564 8.11 -22.20 9.58
C GLY A 564 8.55 -21.35 10.78
N ASP A 565 8.95 -20.10 10.54
CA ASP A 565 9.32 -19.08 11.53
C ASP A 565 8.17 -18.11 11.87
N VAL A 566 6.97 -18.39 11.35
CA VAL A 566 5.76 -17.59 11.54
C VAL A 566 4.76 -18.37 12.38
N TRP A 567 4.48 -17.87 13.57
CA TRP A 567 3.37 -18.30 14.42
C TRP A 567 2.17 -17.37 14.21
N ILE A 568 0.96 -17.92 14.26
CA ILE A 568 -0.26 -17.16 14.04
C ILE A 568 -1.38 -17.54 15.01
N HIS A 569 -2.21 -16.56 15.32
CA HIS A 569 -3.53 -16.76 15.95
C HIS A 569 -4.59 -16.05 15.11
N ASP A 570 -5.74 -16.69 14.89
CA ASP A 570 -6.89 -16.05 14.25
C ASP A 570 -8.18 -16.54 14.88
N SER A 571 -8.79 -15.67 15.69
CA SER A 571 -10.01 -16.00 16.44
C SER A 571 -11.17 -16.39 15.51
N TYR A 572 -11.19 -15.87 14.28
CA TYR A 572 -12.25 -16.14 13.30
C TYR A 572 -11.89 -17.28 12.34
N ARG A 573 -10.77 -17.99 12.52
CA ARG A 573 -10.47 -19.19 11.72
C ARG A 573 -11.57 -20.22 11.95
N LEU A 574 -12.28 -20.60 10.88
CA LEU A 574 -13.30 -21.64 10.94
C LEU A 574 -12.66 -23.03 11.07
N VAL A 575 -13.28 -23.87 11.89
CA VAL A 575 -12.86 -25.25 12.14
C VAL A 575 -13.91 -26.17 11.52
N ASN A 576 -13.50 -27.01 10.56
CA ASN A 576 -14.36 -27.95 9.83
C ASN A 576 -15.49 -27.30 8.99
N GLN A 577 -15.37 -26.02 8.64
CA GLN A 577 -16.35 -25.29 7.82
C GLN A 577 -15.63 -24.30 6.89
N SER A 578 -16.15 -24.08 5.67
CA SER A 578 -15.65 -23.04 4.77
C SER A 578 -16.37 -21.69 4.98
N VAL A 579 -15.72 -20.60 4.59
CA VAL A 579 -16.36 -19.26 4.61
C VAL A 579 -17.58 -19.20 3.70
N ALA A 580 -17.58 -19.93 2.58
CA ALA A 580 -18.75 -20.03 1.71
C ALA A 580 -19.93 -20.73 2.41
N ASP A 581 -19.66 -21.80 3.17
CA ASP A 581 -20.70 -22.48 3.96
C ASP A 581 -21.24 -21.58 5.06
N TRP A 582 -20.36 -20.85 5.76
CA TRP A 582 -20.76 -19.87 6.77
C TRP A 582 -21.61 -18.76 6.13
N PHE A 583 -21.16 -18.18 5.02
CA PHE A 583 -21.89 -17.12 4.32
C PHE A 583 -23.24 -17.62 3.78
N SER A 584 -23.36 -18.88 3.37
CA SER A 584 -24.66 -19.44 2.96
C SER A 584 -25.70 -19.51 4.10
N GLN A 585 -25.23 -19.60 5.35
CA GLN A 585 -26.06 -19.71 6.55
C GLN A 585 -26.35 -18.33 7.17
N HIS A 586 -25.38 -17.43 7.13
CA HIS A 586 -25.43 -16.13 7.81
C HIS A 586 -25.63 -14.95 6.85
N GLY A 587 -25.47 -15.16 5.53
CA GLY A 587 -25.50 -14.16 4.46
C GLY A 587 -26.81 -13.37 4.31
N GLY A 588 -27.91 -13.87 4.89
CA GLY A 588 -29.23 -13.26 4.78
C GLY A 588 -29.83 -13.30 3.36
N THR A 589 -31.05 -12.78 3.22
CA THR A 589 -31.80 -12.81 1.94
C THR A 589 -31.95 -11.44 1.28
N THR A 590 -31.53 -10.36 1.93
CA THR A 590 -31.71 -8.97 1.45
C THR A 590 -30.51 -8.43 0.68
N GLN A 591 -29.47 -9.25 0.47
CA GLN A 591 -28.28 -8.93 -0.33
C GLN A 591 -27.49 -7.71 0.16
N ASN A 592 -27.47 -7.47 1.48
CA ASN A 592 -26.82 -6.32 2.12
C ASN A 592 -26.64 -6.57 3.64
N LEU A 593 -26.08 -5.60 4.38
CA LEU A 593 -25.85 -5.71 5.84
C LEU A 593 -27.12 -6.03 6.63
N SER A 594 -28.26 -5.45 6.27
CA SER A 594 -29.52 -5.67 7.01
C SER A 594 -29.99 -7.14 6.99
N GLY A 595 -29.51 -7.93 6.03
CA GLY A 595 -29.77 -9.36 5.95
C GLY A 595 -28.85 -10.19 6.83
N LEU A 596 -27.64 -9.67 7.09
CA LEU A 596 -26.62 -10.28 7.96
C LEU A 596 -26.98 -10.09 9.45
N ASP A 597 -27.63 -8.96 9.80
CA ASP A 597 -28.03 -8.60 11.17
C ASP A 597 -29.12 -9.50 11.81
N GLY A 598 -29.65 -10.50 11.09
CA GLY A 598 -30.76 -11.34 11.55
C GLY A 598 -30.41 -12.41 12.59
N GLY A 599 -29.12 -12.69 12.82
CA GLY A 599 -28.67 -13.74 13.74
C GLY A 599 -27.41 -13.36 14.49
N ALA A 600 -27.52 -13.23 15.82
CA ALA A 600 -26.36 -13.09 16.69
C ALA A 600 -25.47 -14.34 16.58
N TRP A 601 -24.29 -14.19 15.98
CA TRP A 601 -23.27 -15.25 15.94
C TRP A 601 -22.33 -15.04 17.12
N SER A 602 -22.05 -16.08 17.89
CA SER A 602 -21.14 -16.02 19.05
C SER A 602 -19.76 -16.60 18.75
N GLY A 603 -19.39 -16.69 17.47
CA GLY A 603 -18.13 -17.32 17.07
C GLY A 603 -18.18 -18.85 17.03
N GLU A 604 -19.36 -19.46 17.09
CA GLU A 604 -19.49 -20.93 17.01
C GLU A 604 -18.89 -21.46 15.70
N GLY A 605 -18.13 -22.57 15.80
CA GLY A 605 -17.42 -23.16 14.66
C GLY A 605 -16.10 -22.47 14.29
N SER A 606 -15.64 -21.47 15.06
CA SER A 606 -14.33 -20.85 14.90
C SER A 606 -13.39 -21.12 16.08
N MET A 607 -12.11 -20.83 15.92
CA MET A 607 -11.06 -21.08 16.92
C MET A 607 -11.25 -20.27 18.21
N GLY A 608 -11.73 -19.02 18.14
CA GLY A 608 -11.73 -18.11 19.28
C GLY A 608 -10.31 -17.84 19.83
N PRO A 609 -10.17 -17.33 21.05
CA PRO A 609 -11.24 -16.85 21.92
C PRO A 609 -11.81 -15.51 21.43
N PHE A 610 -12.99 -15.16 21.94
CA PHE A 610 -13.61 -13.85 21.74
C PHE A 610 -13.62 -13.12 23.07
N LEU A 611 -12.81 -12.07 23.17
CA LEU A 611 -12.55 -11.37 24.43
C LEU A 611 -13.66 -10.37 24.73
N ARG A 612 -14.07 -10.31 25.99
CA ARG A 612 -14.93 -9.27 26.56
C ARG A 612 -14.12 -8.36 27.47
N THR A 613 -14.73 -7.26 27.91
CA THR A 613 -14.10 -6.36 28.90
C THR A 613 -13.64 -7.13 30.13
N GLY A 614 -12.34 -7.10 30.41
CA GLY A 614 -11.69 -7.78 31.53
C GLY A 614 -11.06 -9.13 31.19
N ASP A 615 -11.31 -9.67 30.00
CA ASP A 615 -10.69 -10.91 29.55
C ASP A 615 -9.24 -10.68 29.10
N MET A 616 -8.44 -11.75 29.15
CA MET A 616 -7.06 -11.76 28.69
C MET A 616 -6.78 -13.09 28.00
N PHE A 617 -6.20 -13.01 26.81
CA PHE A 617 -5.55 -14.14 26.16
C PHE A 617 -4.05 -14.08 26.46
N THR A 618 -3.42 -15.24 26.67
CA THR A 618 -1.98 -15.37 26.85
C THR A 618 -1.52 -16.61 26.10
N ASP A 619 -0.47 -16.45 25.29
CA ASP A 619 0.26 -17.56 24.70
C ASP A 619 1.76 -17.46 24.99
N ARG A 620 2.44 -18.60 25.05
CA ARG A 620 3.88 -18.69 25.30
C ARG A 620 4.60 -19.16 24.06
N LEU A 621 5.42 -18.28 23.50
CA LEU A 621 6.12 -18.54 22.24
C LEU A 621 7.59 -18.84 22.48
N THR A 622 8.07 -19.96 21.94
CA THR A 622 9.48 -20.33 21.98
C THR A 622 10.29 -19.55 20.95
N LEU A 623 11.42 -18.99 21.36
CA LEU A 623 12.24 -18.12 20.53
C LEU A 623 13.12 -18.90 19.53
N VAL A 624 13.35 -18.32 18.36
CA VAL A 624 14.42 -18.78 17.45
C VAL A 624 15.72 -18.06 17.83
N ASN A 625 16.77 -18.84 18.10
CA ASN A 625 18.02 -18.28 18.61
C ASN A 625 18.73 -17.42 17.56
N GLY A 626 18.96 -16.16 17.88
CA GLY A 626 19.66 -15.20 17.02
C GLY A 626 18.75 -14.38 16.11
N GLU A 627 17.42 -14.52 16.23
CA GLU A 627 16.45 -13.79 15.43
C GLU A 627 15.74 -12.71 16.25
N ASP A 628 15.38 -11.62 15.58
CA ASP A 628 14.50 -10.60 16.13
C ASP A 628 13.05 -11.11 16.09
N VAL A 629 12.24 -10.73 17.08
CA VAL A 629 10.82 -11.09 17.10
C VAL A 629 9.99 -9.91 16.64
N ARG A 630 9.11 -10.13 15.66
CA ARG A 630 8.19 -9.11 15.14
C ARG A 630 6.76 -9.59 15.33
N ILE A 631 5.93 -8.76 15.97
CA ILE A 631 4.54 -9.10 16.30
C ILE A 631 3.62 -8.05 15.69
N ARG A 632 2.58 -8.50 14.99
CA ARG A 632 1.47 -7.65 14.53
C ARG A 632 0.17 -8.23 15.05
N MET A 633 -0.66 -7.37 15.64
CA MET A 633 -2.00 -7.70 16.09
C MET A 633 -3.01 -6.85 15.33
N ALA A 634 -4.11 -7.45 14.91
CA ALA A 634 -5.23 -6.73 14.31
C ALA A 634 -6.58 -7.22 14.86
N PHE A 635 -7.55 -6.33 14.94
CA PHE A 635 -8.93 -6.65 15.33
C PHE A 635 -9.91 -5.76 14.58
N PRO A 636 -11.13 -6.21 14.25
CA PRO A 636 -12.11 -5.36 13.59
C PRO A 636 -12.74 -4.44 14.64
N ALA A 637 -12.80 -3.13 14.41
CA ALA A 637 -13.49 -2.18 15.28
C ALA A 637 -14.96 -2.00 14.87
N GLN A 638 -15.79 -1.46 15.77
CA GLN A 638 -17.12 -0.99 15.41
C GLN A 638 -17.04 0.33 14.60
N PRO A 639 -18.00 0.58 13.69
CA PRO A 639 -18.06 1.82 12.91
C PRO A 639 -18.41 3.04 13.79
N GLU A 640 -18.06 4.25 13.35
CA GLU A 640 -18.50 5.47 14.05
C GLU A 640 -20.03 5.54 14.15
N PRO A 641 -20.60 6.06 15.25
CA PRO A 641 -19.95 6.79 16.35
C PRO A 641 -19.48 5.90 17.52
N ALA A 642 -19.38 4.58 17.34
CA ALA A 642 -18.84 3.69 18.37
C ALA A 642 -17.39 4.09 18.71
N MET A 643 -16.99 3.83 19.96
CA MET A 643 -15.58 3.83 20.35
C MET A 643 -14.89 2.60 19.78
N VAL A 644 -13.58 2.73 19.54
CA VAL A 644 -12.73 1.59 19.20
C VAL A 644 -12.53 0.74 20.46
N ASP A 645 -12.56 -0.58 20.31
CA ASP A 645 -12.27 -1.52 21.40
C ASP A 645 -10.81 -1.32 21.89
N ASP A 646 -10.59 -1.31 23.21
CA ASP A 646 -9.27 -1.18 23.83
C ASP A 646 -8.65 -2.55 24.11
N LEU A 647 -8.12 -3.15 23.04
CA LEU A 647 -7.32 -4.37 23.10
C LEU A 647 -5.83 -4.01 23.17
N GLN A 648 -5.21 -4.25 24.33
CA GLN A 648 -3.79 -3.99 24.53
C GLN A 648 -2.96 -5.25 24.25
N LEU A 649 -2.12 -5.20 23.22
CA LEU A 649 -1.03 -6.16 23.03
C LEU A 649 0.07 -5.87 24.06
N ARG A 650 0.53 -6.91 24.75
CA ARG A 650 1.60 -6.85 25.74
C ARG A 650 2.54 -8.03 25.56
N VAL A 651 3.84 -7.77 25.49
CA VAL A 651 4.86 -8.83 25.47
C VAL A 651 5.57 -8.86 26.80
N ARG A 652 5.64 -10.04 27.41
CA ARG A 652 6.29 -10.25 28.70
C ARG A 652 7.48 -11.18 28.54
N LEU A 653 8.66 -10.66 28.83
CA LEU A 653 9.91 -11.41 28.78
C LEU A 653 9.98 -12.41 29.95
N GLN A 654 10.87 -13.39 29.85
CA GLN A 654 11.04 -14.44 30.84
C GLN A 654 11.41 -13.91 32.25
N ASP A 655 12.05 -12.74 32.33
CA ASP A 655 12.38 -12.08 33.60
C ASP A 655 11.23 -11.25 34.20
N GLY A 656 10.07 -11.22 33.54
CA GLY A 656 8.88 -10.46 33.92
C GLY A 656 8.80 -9.04 33.36
N THR A 657 9.82 -8.59 32.62
CA THR A 657 9.82 -7.27 31.96
C THR A 657 8.71 -7.21 30.91
N ILE A 658 7.99 -6.09 30.86
CA ILE A 658 6.89 -5.86 29.93
C ILE A 658 7.32 -4.88 28.83
N LEU A 659 6.99 -5.22 27.59
CA LEU A 659 7.12 -4.37 26.42
C LEU A 659 5.73 -4.09 25.83
N LEU A 660 5.50 -2.85 25.37
CA LEU A 660 4.24 -2.41 24.76
C LEU A 660 4.48 -1.87 23.34
N PRO A 661 3.52 -2.04 22.40
CA PRO A 661 3.53 -1.43 21.08
C PRO A 661 3.75 0.08 21.10
N ASP A 662 4.41 0.60 20.06
CA ASP A 662 4.58 2.04 19.80
C ASP A 662 5.18 2.85 20.97
N ARG A 663 5.91 2.16 21.85
CA ARG A 663 6.67 2.74 22.96
C ARG A 663 8.16 2.53 22.75
N LEU A 664 8.75 3.29 21.84
CA LEU A 664 10.19 3.23 21.57
C LEU A 664 10.99 4.10 22.55
N ARG A 665 12.24 3.68 22.82
CA ARG A 665 13.20 4.51 23.55
C ARG A 665 13.54 5.74 22.71
N SER A 666 13.66 6.89 23.38
CA SER A 666 14.07 8.14 22.71
C SER A 666 15.35 7.94 21.89
N GLY A 667 15.25 8.13 20.57
CA GLY A 667 16.39 8.07 19.65
C GLY A 667 16.89 6.68 19.28
N GLY A 668 16.08 5.62 19.45
CA GLY A 668 16.43 4.29 18.97
C GLY A 668 15.22 3.44 18.58
N PHE A 669 15.48 2.37 17.83
CA PHE A 669 14.48 1.38 17.38
C PHE A 669 13.99 0.44 18.51
N ALA A 670 14.58 0.53 19.70
CA ALA A 670 14.36 -0.46 20.72
C ALA A 670 13.14 -0.15 21.61
N PRO A 671 12.31 -1.15 21.94
CA PRO A 671 11.18 -0.97 22.84
C PRO A 671 11.56 -0.46 24.23
N THR A 672 10.62 0.25 24.85
CA THR A 672 10.71 0.69 26.25
C THR A 672 10.37 -0.48 27.18
N GLU A 673 11.23 -0.71 28.17
CA GLU A 673 11.04 -1.74 29.19
C GLU A 673 10.23 -1.19 30.36
N PHE A 674 9.14 -1.88 30.72
CA PHE A 674 8.31 -1.58 31.87
C PHE A 674 8.43 -2.69 32.90
N TYR A 675 8.72 -2.33 34.16
CA TYR A 675 8.79 -3.28 35.26
C TYR A 675 7.46 -3.33 36.01
N PRO A 676 6.80 -4.49 36.10
CA PRO A 676 5.44 -4.61 36.65
C PRO A 676 5.33 -4.17 38.12
N ASP A 677 6.42 -4.26 38.90
CA ASP A 677 6.45 -3.81 40.30
C ASP A 677 6.46 -2.27 40.44
N VAL A 678 6.74 -1.54 39.35
CA VAL A 678 6.90 -0.08 39.34
C VAL A 678 5.78 0.60 38.55
N VAL A 679 5.31 -0.04 37.48
CA VAL A 679 4.40 0.55 36.50
C VAL A 679 3.21 -0.38 36.26
N ASP A 680 2.01 0.13 36.50
CA ASP A 680 0.76 -0.53 36.12
C ASP A 680 0.41 -0.20 34.67
N THR A 681 0.67 -1.13 33.75
CA THR A 681 0.39 -0.97 32.32
C THR A 681 -1.10 -1.00 31.96
N ASN A 682 -1.97 -1.40 32.90
CA ASN A 682 -3.42 -1.33 32.75
C ASN A 682 -3.99 0.06 33.08
N ASN A 683 -3.19 0.98 33.63
CA ASN A 683 -3.63 2.33 33.92
C ASN A 683 -3.89 3.11 32.62
N THR A 684 -5.16 3.25 32.24
CA THR A 684 -5.60 3.93 31.00
C THR A 684 -5.31 5.43 30.97
N THR A 685 -4.97 6.06 32.10
CA THR A 685 -4.51 7.45 32.12
C THR A 685 -3.03 7.57 31.76
N ALA A 686 -2.20 6.63 32.24
CA ALA A 686 -0.77 6.58 31.91
C ALA A 686 -0.53 5.96 30.52
N PHE A 687 -1.36 5.00 30.14
CA PHE A 687 -1.33 4.26 28.88
C PHE A 687 -2.69 4.39 28.18
N PRO A 688 -2.99 5.57 27.60
CA PRO A 688 -4.24 5.78 26.88
C PRO A 688 -4.38 4.79 25.72
N SER A 689 -5.62 4.42 25.40
CA SER A 689 -5.95 3.61 24.22
C SER A 689 -5.65 4.39 22.93
N SER A 690 -5.35 3.64 21.87
CA SER A 690 -5.23 4.17 20.52
C SER A 690 -6.52 3.89 19.74
N ASN A 691 -6.79 4.69 18.71
CA ASN A 691 -7.83 4.40 17.72
C ASN A 691 -7.31 3.46 16.61
N GLU A 692 -6.02 3.11 16.62
CA GLU A 692 -5.45 2.12 15.71
C GLU A 692 -6.02 0.73 15.96
N THR A 693 -6.38 0.04 14.88
CA THR A 693 -6.93 -1.32 14.92
C THR A 693 -5.91 -2.38 14.50
N VAL A 694 -4.70 -1.94 14.12
CA VAL A 694 -3.53 -2.76 13.89
C VAL A 694 -2.37 -2.15 14.68
N VAL A 695 -1.75 -2.95 15.54
CA VAL A 695 -0.65 -2.52 16.42
C VAL A 695 0.48 -3.52 16.34
N GLY A 696 1.70 -3.10 16.66
CA GLY A 696 2.85 -3.95 16.51
C GLY A 696 4.03 -3.60 17.39
N ILE A 697 4.92 -4.56 17.54
CA ILE A 697 6.18 -4.38 18.24
C ILE A 697 7.27 -5.21 17.55
N ASP A 698 8.44 -4.61 17.39
CA ASP A 698 9.65 -5.29 16.95
C ASP A 698 10.63 -5.34 18.12
N ILE A 699 11.07 -6.54 18.47
CA ILE A 699 11.92 -6.83 19.64
C ILE A 699 13.26 -7.34 19.12
N PRO A 700 14.33 -6.53 19.22
CA PRO A 700 15.65 -6.95 18.79
C PRO A 700 16.15 -8.14 19.62
N TRP A 701 16.86 -9.08 19.00
CA TRP A 701 17.46 -10.26 19.63
C TRP A 701 18.26 -9.93 20.90
N SER A 702 18.89 -8.75 20.95
CA SER A 702 19.62 -8.28 22.13
C SER A 702 18.81 -8.21 23.43
N TYR A 703 17.48 -8.06 23.35
CA TYR A 703 16.54 -8.08 24.48
C TYR A 703 16.15 -9.51 24.88
N LEU A 704 16.23 -10.41 23.91
CA LEU A 704 15.85 -11.81 24.03
C LEU A 704 17.03 -12.67 24.48
N TYR A 705 18.23 -12.09 24.59
CA TYR A 705 19.44 -12.80 24.97
C TYR A 705 19.30 -13.47 26.35
N GLY A 706 19.38 -14.79 26.38
CA GLY A 706 19.24 -15.59 27.59
C GLY A 706 17.80 -15.93 27.97
N SER A 707 16.80 -15.44 27.22
CA SER A 707 15.41 -15.89 27.30
C SER A 707 15.19 -17.09 26.36
N SER A 708 14.41 -18.07 26.79
CA SER A 708 13.98 -19.19 25.94
C SER A 708 12.58 -19.00 25.35
N TYR A 709 11.77 -18.15 25.96
CA TYR A 709 10.40 -17.87 25.53
C TYR A 709 10.03 -16.41 25.81
N ILE A 710 8.93 -15.98 25.20
CA ILE A 710 8.17 -14.78 25.55
C ILE A 710 6.71 -15.16 25.77
N ASP A 711 6.02 -14.44 26.65
CA ASP A 711 4.57 -14.53 26.77
C ASP A 711 3.94 -13.36 26.00
N VAL A 712 3.00 -13.66 25.11
CA VAL A 712 2.22 -12.68 24.33
C VAL A 712 0.82 -12.62 24.93
N ASP A 713 0.51 -11.48 25.55
CA ASP A 713 -0.79 -11.23 26.17
C ASP A 713 -1.63 -10.26 25.30
N VAL A 714 -2.91 -10.56 25.12
CA VAL A 714 -3.91 -9.63 24.56
C VAL A 714 -4.94 -9.35 25.65
N VAL A 715 -4.89 -8.12 26.19
CA VAL A 715 -5.71 -7.69 27.31
C VAL A 715 -6.87 -6.84 26.81
N ALA A 716 -8.10 -7.32 26.99
CA ALA A 716 -9.30 -6.57 26.63
C ALA A 716 -9.68 -5.61 27.77
N ARG A 717 -9.02 -4.44 27.84
CA ARG A 717 -9.26 -3.44 28.89
C ARG A 717 -10.66 -2.83 28.79
N PHE A 718 -11.16 -2.70 27.56
CA PHE A 718 -12.53 -2.30 27.27
C PHE A 718 -12.96 -2.86 25.91
N VAL A 719 -14.13 -3.46 25.84
CA VAL A 719 -14.81 -3.87 24.61
C VAL A 719 -16.17 -3.20 24.63
N GLN A 720 -16.50 -2.47 23.56
CA GLN A 720 -17.75 -1.74 23.50
C GLN A 720 -18.94 -2.71 23.61
N PRO A 721 -19.84 -2.55 24.59
CA PRO A 721 -20.97 -3.45 24.74
C PRO A 721 -22.02 -3.20 23.66
N GLY A 722 -22.48 -4.27 23.01
CA GLY A 722 -23.67 -4.27 22.16
C GLY A 722 -24.94 -4.73 22.90
N GLY A 723 -26.06 -4.83 22.18
CA GLY A 723 -27.35 -5.29 22.69
C GLY A 723 -27.43 -6.79 22.94
N THR A 724 -26.51 -7.59 22.39
CA THR A 724 -26.53 -9.04 22.49
C THR A 724 -25.30 -9.59 23.22
N GLN A 725 -25.55 -10.12 24.43
CA GLN A 725 -24.51 -10.69 25.28
C GLN A 725 -23.85 -11.92 24.68
N GLY A 726 -22.53 -11.93 24.64
CA GLY A 726 -21.67 -13.00 24.16
C GLY A 726 -21.64 -13.19 22.65
N ALA A 727 -22.34 -12.34 21.89
CA ALA A 727 -22.24 -12.33 20.44
C ALA A 727 -20.99 -11.57 19.98
N VAL A 728 -20.54 -11.93 18.79
CA VAL A 728 -19.58 -11.16 17.98
C VAL A 728 -20.35 -10.38 16.91
N GLY A 729 -19.71 -9.42 16.26
CA GLY A 729 -20.34 -8.59 15.22
C GLY A 729 -20.75 -7.21 15.71
N LEU A 730 -21.75 -6.60 15.06
CA LEU A 730 -22.13 -5.19 15.24
C LEU A 730 -22.89 -4.90 16.54
N ASP A 731 -23.65 -5.88 17.04
CA ASP A 731 -24.43 -5.75 18.28
C ASP A 731 -23.89 -6.66 19.41
N GLY A 732 -22.66 -7.16 19.25
CA GLY A 732 -21.99 -8.03 20.21
C GLY A 732 -21.22 -7.29 21.31
N ASP A 733 -20.94 -7.96 22.43
CA ASP A 733 -20.07 -7.47 23.52
C ASP A 733 -18.71 -8.21 23.59
N ALA A 734 -18.39 -9.00 22.56
CA ALA A 734 -17.13 -9.73 22.42
C ALA A 734 -16.45 -9.43 21.08
N VAL A 735 -15.11 -9.48 21.07
CA VAL A 735 -14.29 -9.22 19.88
C VAL A 735 -13.21 -10.28 19.72
N GLY A 736 -13.06 -10.79 18.50
CA GLY A 736 -11.94 -11.64 18.10
C GLY A 736 -10.79 -10.81 17.54
N PHE A 737 -9.58 -11.33 17.66
CA PHE A 737 -8.35 -10.71 17.19
C PHE A 737 -7.51 -11.72 16.41
N ALA A 738 -6.53 -11.21 15.68
CA ALA A 738 -5.51 -12.00 15.00
C ALA A 738 -4.11 -11.53 15.38
N LEU A 739 -3.17 -12.48 15.46
CA LEU A 739 -1.75 -12.25 15.67
C LEU A 739 -0.96 -12.91 14.55
N ALA A 740 0.06 -12.20 14.06
CA ALA A 740 1.14 -12.75 13.26
C ALA A 740 2.46 -12.45 13.95
N VAL A 741 3.21 -13.49 14.31
CA VAL A 741 4.47 -13.42 15.05
C VAL A 741 5.57 -14.10 14.25
N LYS A 742 6.64 -13.37 13.95
CA LYS A 742 7.81 -13.89 13.24
C LYS A 742 9.05 -13.91 14.15
N GLY A 743 9.93 -14.88 13.94
CA GLY A 743 11.16 -15.07 14.75
C GLY A 743 10.96 -16.02 15.94
N VAL A 744 9.90 -16.83 15.90
CA VAL A 744 9.53 -17.81 16.93
C VAL A 744 9.34 -19.19 16.29
N GLN A 745 9.44 -20.24 17.07
CA GLN A 745 9.13 -21.59 16.61
C GLN A 745 7.61 -21.74 16.50
N ARG A 746 7.12 -22.19 15.33
CA ARG A 746 5.70 -22.42 15.09
C ARG A 746 5.10 -23.47 16.03
N ASP A 747 5.74 -24.64 16.13
CA ASP A 747 5.30 -25.73 17.01
C ASP A 747 6.29 -25.87 18.16
N SER A 748 5.84 -25.58 19.37
CA SER A 748 6.69 -25.63 20.55
C SER A 748 6.09 -26.57 21.60
N THR A 749 6.62 -27.78 21.69
CA THR A 749 6.17 -28.79 22.67
C THR A 749 6.72 -28.59 24.09
N GLY A 750 7.50 -27.53 24.30
CA GLY A 750 8.18 -27.28 25.56
C GLY A 750 7.29 -26.71 26.65
N PHE A 751 6.09 -26.23 26.29
CA PHE A 751 5.21 -25.48 27.19
C PHE A 751 3.72 -25.76 26.93
N ASP A 752 3.34 -26.91 26.38
CA ASP A 752 1.93 -27.28 26.22
C ASP A 752 1.27 -27.47 27.59
N ASP A 753 0.02 -27.04 27.78
CA ASP A 753 -0.82 -27.41 28.92
C ASP A 753 -1.78 -28.53 28.46
N ASP A 754 -1.25 -29.74 28.31
CA ASP A 754 -2.00 -30.87 27.73
C ASP A 754 -3.24 -31.26 28.58
N ASP A 755 -3.31 -30.86 29.85
CA ASP A 755 -4.40 -31.21 30.75
C ASP A 755 -5.36 -30.05 31.07
N GLY A 756 -5.06 -28.84 30.57
CA GLY A 756 -5.92 -27.66 30.63
C GLY A 756 -6.12 -27.12 32.04
N ASP A 757 -5.15 -27.36 32.93
CA ASP A 757 -5.23 -26.96 34.33
C ASP A 757 -4.68 -25.54 34.60
N GLY A 758 -4.16 -24.89 33.56
CA GLY A 758 -3.52 -23.58 33.60
C GLY A 758 -2.03 -23.64 33.98
N VAL A 759 -1.40 -24.82 33.95
CA VAL A 759 0.01 -25.05 34.25
C VAL A 759 0.66 -25.79 33.08
N PHE A 760 1.65 -25.14 32.46
CA PHE A 760 2.41 -25.76 31.37
C PHE A 760 3.13 -27.04 31.82
N ASN A 761 3.09 -28.06 30.96
CA ASN A 761 3.85 -29.29 31.10
C ASN A 761 5.34 -28.96 31.28
N THR A 762 5.99 -29.60 32.27
CA THR A 762 7.41 -29.41 32.60
C THR A 762 8.35 -30.28 31.77
#